data_AF-A0A8X6W7E3-F1
#
_entry.id   AF-A0A8X6W7E3-F1
#
_cell.length_a   1.000
_cell.length_b   1.000
_cell.length_c   1.000
_cell.angle_alpha   90.00
_cell.angle_beta   90.00
_cell.angle_gamma   90.00
#
_symmetry.space_group_name_H-M   'P 1'
#
loop_
_entity.id
_entity.type
_entity.pdbx_description
1 polymer ?
#
loop_
_entity_poly.entity_id
_entity_poly.type
_entity_poly.pdbx_seq_one_letter_code
_entity_poly.pdbx_strand_id
1 'polypeptide(L)'
;MYGLSLCSWNANGIKRKYFEFKLFVEKHSLDIILLQETHLRPSQRFNICNYNCYRNDRITDGPASGGTLILVKSTILHFTPHSSPLQHIEAITITLNPPNINPLTITSLYIPPHSDKFLFTLELENILQINSNCVIFGDFNATHNAWNCSHNSTRGTQLKNFADTLNLNIAFPNMPTRYGTHSSNTLDIALINNFNFPYDITSISDLSSDHNPVLLNFSLCNITHMDKTRAITTCWSAFHKNLDKNIHFADILNINNPHTLEDKITQFTEAVRSAHSQASKPITRKAHSYTPQHIKNLISLKNRARKLYHNTLNPIYRTEANRLQAHIKKQVKIHTQQVWNDRLKALNTRDNSIWQIQRNFRNSKSNIPTLTHTSGIATSDDQKANALANSFKSNYTENKRPDNFTNNIDSDVTSTLESFFANPPHTTTPLAPTNTDERGRSTGAVFLDIQKAFDRVWISGLIYKLITNNFPAPLIHIINSYLVNRTYKVRVNNTFLLPHRVNIGVTQGSLLGPVLFNIYLNDIPSHPQTMLNLYADDTAILATFKNHKTVTLALNKHLALLENYFNQWKININVEKTVAVLFTKRIKPVKPPTLYSTPLQWSQSTKYLGLILDKNLTWKHHILHARDKFRHALRLIYPLICRNSEMDMYNKVLLYTAVLRPIISYGCPVWGYAAKTNIKILEVAQNSIIRTITKAHRYTRNSNIYKALKLHPFKNYIQILAKKFFANLPNINNANLMNLENYTPQNDHKRPRRILLDSYNPP
;
A
#
# COMPACT_ATOMS: atom_id res chain seq x y z
N MET A 1 -9.04 23.94 29.87
CA MET A 1 -8.08 23.09 30.61
C MET A 1 -8.18 21.68 30.04
N TYR A 2 -7.15 21.19 29.35
CA TYR A 2 -7.17 19.86 28.75
C TYR A 2 -6.40 18.90 29.67
N GLY A 3 -7.13 18.21 30.54
CA GLY A 3 -6.61 17.10 31.34
C GLY A 3 -6.43 15.82 30.51
N LEU A 4 -5.60 14.89 30.97
CA LEU A 4 -5.42 13.57 30.34
C LEU A 4 -6.54 12.63 30.83
N SER A 5 -7.35 12.10 29.90
CA SER A 5 -8.41 11.14 30.24
C SER A 5 -8.01 9.70 29.90
N LEU A 6 -7.90 8.86 30.94
CA LEU A 6 -7.63 7.43 30.82
C LEU A 6 -8.92 6.64 31.06
N CYS A 7 -9.07 5.51 30.36
CA CYS A 7 -10.11 4.53 30.64
C CYS A 7 -9.48 3.15 30.77
N SER A 8 -9.77 2.42 31.85
CA SER A 8 -9.49 0.98 31.95
C SER A 8 -10.77 0.17 31.82
N TRP A 9 -10.72 -0.95 31.11
CA TRP A 9 -11.87 -1.85 30.98
C TRP A 9 -11.48 -3.30 30.68
N ASN A 10 -11.84 -4.21 31.59
CA ASN A 10 -11.88 -5.64 31.30
C ASN A 10 -13.03 -5.94 30.32
N ALA A 11 -12.65 -6.14 29.07
CA ALA A 11 -13.58 -6.29 27.97
C ALA A 11 -14.19 -7.69 27.88
N ASN A 12 -13.61 -8.71 28.53
CA ASN A 12 -14.03 -10.12 28.44
C ASN A 12 -14.46 -10.49 26.99
N GLY A 13 -13.53 -10.29 26.06
CA GLY A 13 -13.71 -10.45 24.61
C GLY A 13 -14.22 -9.19 23.90
N ILE A 14 -13.30 -8.41 23.32
CA ILE A 14 -13.62 -7.12 22.69
C ILE A 14 -14.34 -7.25 21.34
N LYS A 15 -14.11 -8.32 20.59
CA LYS A 15 -14.57 -8.44 19.18
C LYS A 15 -16.09 -8.37 19.03
N ARG A 16 -16.83 -8.98 19.95
CA ARG A 16 -18.31 -8.97 19.94
C ARG A 16 -18.87 -7.63 20.44
N LYS A 17 -18.04 -6.83 21.11
CA LYS A 17 -18.38 -5.55 21.75
C LYS A 17 -17.81 -4.34 20.98
N TYR A 18 -17.13 -4.56 19.85
CA TYR A 18 -16.46 -3.52 19.07
C TYR A 18 -17.34 -2.30 18.77
N PHE A 19 -18.60 -2.53 18.38
CA PHE A 19 -19.49 -1.44 17.98
C PHE A 19 -19.89 -0.56 19.17
N GLU A 20 -20.30 -1.14 20.29
CA GLU A 20 -20.63 -0.35 21.49
C GLU A 20 -19.39 0.32 22.09
N PHE A 21 -18.24 -0.36 22.06
CA PHE A 21 -16.96 0.19 22.48
C PHE A 21 -16.58 1.41 21.65
N LYS A 22 -16.72 1.34 20.32
CA LYS A 22 -16.46 2.47 19.43
C LYS A 22 -17.31 3.70 19.80
N LEU A 23 -18.60 3.51 20.09
CA LEU A 23 -19.49 4.59 20.49
C LEU A 23 -19.15 5.17 21.87
N PHE A 24 -18.73 4.32 22.80
CA PHE A 24 -18.25 4.75 24.10
C PHE A 24 -17.02 5.65 23.98
N VAL A 25 -16.04 5.27 23.14
CA VAL A 25 -14.85 6.09 22.88
C VAL A 25 -15.23 7.44 22.26
N GLU A 26 -16.16 7.46 21.32
CA GLU A 26 -16.66 8.71 20.70
C GLU A 26 -17.40 9.61 21.71
N LYS A 27 -18.20 9.02 22.61
CA LYS A 27 -18.98 9.74 23.62
C LYS A 27 -18.10 10.41 24.67
N HIS A 28 -17.09 9.69 25.17
CA HIS A 28 -16.27 10.14 26.31
C HIS A 28 -14.98 10.85 25.89
N SER A 29 -14.67 10.94 24.59
CA SER A 29 -13.51 11.67 24.05
C SER A 29 -12.16 11.28 24.64
N LEU A 30 -11.99 10.00 24.98
CA LEU A 30 -10.87 9.43 25.74
C LEU A 30 -9.51 9.65 25.07
N ASP A 31 -8.46 9.89 25.84
CA ASP A 31 -7.11 10.08 25.29
C ASP A 31 -6.31 8.78 25.24
N ILE A 32 -6.40 7.98 26.31
CA ILE A 32 -5.71 6.70 26.45
C ILE A 32 -6.71 5.66 26.96
N ILE A 33 -6.74 4.49 26.34
CA ILE A 33 -7.65 3.41 26.71
C ILE A 33 -6.84 2.13 26.95
N LEU A 34 -7.03 1.54 28.12
CA LEU A 34 -6.40 0.32 28.60
C LEU A 34 -7.47 -0.77 28.58
N LEU A 35 -7.22 -1.84 27.83
CA LEU A 35 -8.14 -2.97 27.71
C LEU A 35 -7.50 -4.23 28.26
N GLN A 36 -8.27 -4.95 29.08
CA GLN A 36 -7.93 -6.27 29.61
C GLN A 36 -8.86 -7.33 29.01
N GLU A 37 -8.41 -8.59 29.02
CA GLU A 37 -9.12 -9.73 28.43
C GLU A 37 -9.67 -9.45 27.03
N THR A 38 -8.79 -9.00 26.14
CA THR A 38 -9.19 -8.68 24.76
C THR A 38 -9.66 -9.92 24.00
N HIS A 39 -9.13 -11.10 24.33
CA HIS A 39 -9.34 -12.39 23.65
C HIS A 39 -9.03 -12.31 22.15
N LEU A 40 -8.07 -11.46 21.78
CA LEU A 40 -7.63 -11.34 20.40
C LEU A 40 -6.43 -12.25 20.14
N ARG A 41 -6.33 -12.77 18.91
CA ARG A 41 -5.14 -13.52 18.44
C ARG A 41 -4.17 -12.58 17.69
N PRO A 42 -2.87 -12.92 17.62
CA PRO A 42 -1.89 -12.17 16.83
C PRO A 42 -2.28 -12.00 15.35
N SER A 43 -2.99 -12.99 14.78
CA SER A 43 -3.49 -12.95 13.40
C SER A 43 -4.70 -12.02 13.18
N GLN A 44 -5.39 -11.64 14.25
CA GLN A 44 -6.62 -10.85 14.18
C GLN A 44 -6.30 -9.35 14.19
N ARG A 45 -7.00 -8.60 13.34
CA ARG A 45 -6.88 -7.13 13.28
C ARG A 45 -7.86 -6.46 14.22
N PHE A 46 -7.38 -5.45 14.92
CA PHE A 46 -8.18 -4.57 15.76
C PHE A 46 -7.64 -3.14 15.67
N ASN A 47 -8.51 -2.18 15.34
CA ASN A 47 -8.16 -0.76 15.28
C ASN A 47 -9.35 0.15 15.60
N ILE A 48 -9.05 1.29 16.20
CA ILE A 48 -9.98 2.42 16.37
C ILE A 48 -9.40 3.61 15.60
N CYS A 49 -10.25 4.32 14.88
CA CYS A 49 -9.82 5.46 14.07
C CYS A 49 -9.21 6.54 14.97
N ASN A 50 -8.08 7.13 14.55
CA ASN A 50 -7.32 8.14 15.28
C ASN A 50 -6.60 7.65 16.55
N TYR A 51 -6.49 6.34 16.79
CA TYR A 51 -5.67 5.78 17.88
C TYR A 51 -4.55 4.89 17.33
N ASN A 52 -3.38 4.99 17.96
CA ASN A 52 -2.31 3.99 17.88
C ASN A 52 -2.67 2.83 18.78
N CYS A 53 -2.41 1.60 18.35
CA CYS A 53 -2.84 0.37 19.03
C CYS A 53 -1.62 -0.49 19.34
N TYR A 54 -1.42 -0.81 20.62
CA TYR A 54 -0.36 -1.65 21.14
C TYR A 54 -0.98 -2.83 21.86
N ARG A 55 -0.46 -4.05 21.64
CA ARG A 55 -1.10 -5.29 22.09
C ARG A 55 -0.09 -6.26 22.68
N ASN A 56 -0.50 -6.92 23.75
CA ASN A 56 0.12 -8.11 24.30
C ASN A 56 -0.94 -9.22 24.27
N ASP A 57 -0.91 -10.05 23.22
CA ASP A 57 -1.91 -11.10 23.00
C ASP A 57 -1.45 -12.42 23.66
N ARG A 58 -2.33 -13.05 24.44
CA ARG A 58 -2.07 -14.40 24.96
C ARG A 58 -2.10 -15.43 23.83
N ILE A 59 -1.05 -16.25 23.75
CA ILE A 59 -0.97 -17.35 22.78
C ILE A 59 -1.57 -18.60 23.44
N THR A 60 -2.68 -19.11 22.89
CA THR A 60 -3.36 -20.31 23.39
C THR A 60 -3.77 -21.24 22.24
N ASP A 61 -3.62 -22.55 22.44
CA ASP A 61 -4.10 -23.58 21.50
C ASP A 61 -5.63 -23.72 21.51
N GLY A 62 -6.27 -23.40 22.65
CA GLY A 62 -7.73 -23.40 22.83
C GLY A 62 -8.44 -22.11 22.39
N PRO A 63 -9.69 -21.87 22.86
CA PRO A 63 -10.39 -20.61 22.65
C PRO A 63 -9.55 -19.40 23.09
N ALA A 64 -9.63 -18.30 22.34
CA ALA A 64 -8.87 -17.10 22.69
C ALA A 64 -9.32 -16.58 24.07
N SER A 65 -8.36 -16.30 24.95
CA SER A 65 -8.56 -15.83 26.33
C SER A 65 -7.46 -14.84 26.71
N GLY A 66 -7.65 -14.04 27.76
CA GLY A 66 -6.65 -13.06 28.22
C GLY A 66 -6.29 -11.99 27.18
N GLY A 67 -5.10 -11.42 27.34
CA GLY A 67 -4.46 -10.40 26.51
C GLY A 67 -4.81 -8.98 26.92
N THR A 68 -3.82 -8.08 26.87
CA THR A 68 -3.95 -6.65 27.16
C THR A 68 -3.66 -5.77 25.94
N LEU A 69 -4.23 -4.57 25.91
CA LEU A 69 -4.12 -3.66 24.78
C LEU A 69 -4.20 -2.20 25.24
N ILE A 70 -3.35 -1.33 24.69
CA ILE A 70 -3.40 0.12 24.87
C ILE A 70 -3.75 0.81 23.55
N LEU A 71 -4.78 1.67 23.58
CA LEU A 71 -5.07 2.63 22.53
C LEU A 71 -4.64 4.02 22.97
N VAL A 72 -3.79 4.67 22.19
CA VAL A 72 -3.36 6.06 22.44
C VAL A 72 -3.82 6.94 21.30
N LYS A 73 -4.50 8.04 21.60
CA LYS A 73 -4.90 9.01 20.59
C LYS A 73 -3.68 9.45 19.79
N SER A 74 -3.76 9.32 18.47
CA SER A 74 -2.65 9.50 17.52
C SER A 74 -2.05 10.91 17.46
N THR A 75 -2.58 11.86 18.23
CA THR A 75 -2.03 13.20 18.41
C THR A 75 -1.08 13.30 19.60
N ILE A 76 -1.07 12.32 20.49
CA ILE A 76 -0.25 12.29 21.71
C ILE A 76 1.09 11.65 21.36
N LEU A 77 2.20 12.29 21.73
CA LEU A 77 3.56 11.76 21.55
C LEU A 77 3.87 10.70 22.62
N HIS A 78 4.32 9.52 22.20
CA HIS A 78 4.62 8.39 23.07
C HIS A 78 5.52 7.36 22.38
N PHE A 79 6.13 6.50 23.18
CA PHE A 79 6.83 5.29 22.73
C PHE A 79 6.53 4.11 23.66
N THR A 80 6.86 2.90 23.23
CA THR A 80 6.77 1.69 24.06
C THR A 80 8.16 1.32 24.55
N PRO A 81 8.42 1.28 25.88
CA PRO A 81 9.68 0.78 26.41
C PRO A 81 9.83 -0.73 26.11
N HIS A 82 11.07 -1.21 26.03
CA HIS A 82 11.33 -2.64 25.96
C HIS A 82 11.00 -3.27 27.32
N SER A 83 10.11 -4.25 27.35
CA SER A 83 9.77 -5.00 28.56
C SER A 83 10.13 -6.48 28.41
N SER A 84 10.72 -7.06 29.45
CA SER A 84 10.91 -8.50 29.54
C SER A 84 9.57 -9.24 29.56
N PRO A 85 9.49 -10.49 29.05
CA PRO A 85 8.27 -11.28 29.13
C PRO A 85 7.89 -11.53 30.60
N LEU A 86 6.62 -11.32 30.91
CA LEU A 86 6.03 -11.50 32.23
C LEU A 86 5.25 -12.82 32.26
N GLN A 87 5.35 -13.57 33.35
CA GLN A 87 4.74 -14.91 33.47
C GLN A 87 3.48 -14.89 34.33
N HIS A 88 3.41 -14.02 35.34
CA HIS A 88 2.33 -13.98 36.33
C HIS A 88 1.33 -12.85 36.06
N ILE A 89 1.76 -11.80 35.36
CA ILE A 89 0.91 -10.68 34.94
C ILE A 89 0.94 -10.49 33.43
N GLU A 90 -0.17 -10.02 32.88
CA GLU A 90 -0.24 -9.57 31.50
C GLU A 90 -0.26 -8.05 31.50
N ALA A 91 0.82 -7.46 31.00
CA ALA A 91 0.96 -6.01 30.96
C ALA A 91 1.41 -5.54 29.59
N ILE A 92 1.05 -4.30 29.27
CA ILE A 92 1.67 -3.55 28.20
C ILE A 92 1.82 -2.10 28.66
N THR A 93 2.95 -1.50 28.30
CA THR A 93 3.37 -0.21 28.83
C THR A 93 3.66 0.76 27.69
N ILE A 94 3.28 2.02 27.88
CA ILE A 94 3.69 3.14 27.05
C ILE A 94 4.35 4.20 27.94
N THR A 95 5.21 5.02 27.37
CA THR A 95 5.79 6.19 28.05
C THR A 95 5.41 7.45 27.26
N LEU A 96 4.79 8.39 27.96
CA LEU A 96 4.52 9.75 27.49
C LEU A 96 5.71 10.63 27.86
N ASN A 97 6.12 11.53 26.96
CA ASN A 97 7.19 12.49 27.22
C ASN A 97 6.67 13.93 27.06
N PRO A 98 5.85 14.43 27.99
CA PRO A 98 5.37 15.81 27.97
C PRO A 98 6.55 16.79 28.17
N PRO A 99 6.51 17.99 27.57
CA PRO A 99 7.54 19.00 27.82
C PRO A 99 7.43 19.51 29.26
N ASN A 100 8.57 19.67 29.93
CA ASN A 100 8.70 20.22 31.28
C ASN A 100 8.12 19.39 32.42
N ILE A 101 7.80 18.10 32.21
CA ILE A 101 7.42 17.15 33.28
C ILE A 101 8.24 15.87 33.08
N ASN A 102 8.60 15.19 34.17
CA ASN A 102 9.23 13.87 34.11
C ASN A 102 8.40 12.91 33.24
N PRO A 103 9.03 12.04 32.43
CA PRO A 103 8.29 11.13 31.56
C PRO A 103 7.30 10.30 32.39
N LEU A 104 6.09 10.10 31.86
CA LEU A 104 5.01 9.40 32.55
C LEU A 104 4.80 8.03 31.89
N THR A 105 4.97 6.97 32.67
CA THR A 105 4.71 5.61 32.20
C THR A 105 3.28 5.19 32.52
N ILE A 106 2.55 4.66 31.53
CA ILE A 106 1.18 4.17 31.70
C ILE A 106 1.12 2.70 31.28
N THR A 107 0.65 1.86 32.18
CA THR A 107 0.61 0.41 31.99
C THR A 107 -0.82 -0.11 32.08
N SER A 108 -1.25 -0.87 31.07
CA SER A 108 -2.48 -1.65 31.09
C SER A 108 -2.19 -3.01 31.71
N LEU A 109 -2.73 -3.29 32.88
CA LEU A 109 -2.46 -4.52 33.64
C LEU A 109 -3.67 -5.48 33.66
N TYR A 110 -3.41 -6.78 33.54
CA TYR A 110 -4.35 -7.84 33.88
C TYR A 110 -3.62 -8.92 34.67
N ILE A 111 -4.12 -9.26 35.86
CA ILE A 111 -3.58 -10.37 36.65
C ILE A 111 -4.54 -11.56 36.53
N PRO A 112 -4.19 -12.63 35.80
CA PRO A 112 -5.06 -13.79 35.65
C PRO A 112 -5.47 -14.39 37.01
N PRO A 113 -6.69 -14.93 37.15
CA PRO A 113 -7.12 -15.56 38.40
C PRO A 113 -6.23 -16.73 38.84
N HIS A 114 -5.61 -17.42 37.88
CA HIS A 114 -4.73 -18.57 38.12
C HIS A 114 -3.27 -18.17 38.38
N SER A 115 -2.92 -16.88 38.32
CA SER A 115 -1.55 -16.44 38.60
C SER A 115 -1.17 -16.71 40.06
N ASP A 116 0.12 -16.94 40.28
CA ASP A 116 0.68 -17.09 41.62
C ASP A 116 0.33 -15.87 42.50
N LYS A 117 0.01 -16.15 43.76
CA LYS A 117 -0.52 -15.15 44.71
C LYS A 117 0.58 -14.29 45.33
N PHE A 118 1.85 -14.61 45.14
CA PHE A 118 3.00 -13.94 45.73
C PHE A 118 3.93 -13.36 44.65
N LEU A 119 4.24 -14.12 43.61
CA LEU A 119 5.26 -13.75 42.60
C LEU A 119 4.86 -12.58 41.70
N PHE A 120 3.57 -12.23 41.63
CA PHE A 120 3.10 -11.10 40.83
C PHE A 120 3.67 -9.74 41.30
N THR A 121 4.03 -9.62 42.58
CA THR A 121 4.59 -8.38 43.15
C THR A 121 6.00 -8.08 42.64
N LEU A 122 6.83 -9.10 42.41
CA LEU A 122 8.15 -8.97 41.78
C LEU A 122 8.02 -8.45 40.34
N GLU A 123 7.02 -8.93 39.60
CA GLU A 123 6.75 -8.46 38.24
C GLU A 123 6.19 -7.03 38.22
N LEU A 124 5.42 -6.62 39.23
CA LEU A 124 5.01 -5.23 39.40
C LEU A 124 6.21 -4.33 39.70
N GLU A 125 7.16 -4.76 40.53
CA GLU A 125 8.39 -4.02 40.82
C GLU A 125 9.22 -3.78 39.55
N ASN A 126 9.35 -4.80 38.68
CA ASN A 126 10.00 -4.65 37.38
C ASN A 126 9.33 -3.58 36.49
N ILE A 127 8.00 -3.43 36.56
CA ILE A 127 7.27 -2.38 35.84
C ILE A 127 7.55 -1.01 36.46
N LEU A 128 7.60 -0.90 37.79
CA LEU A 128 7.90 0.34 38.51
C LEU A 128 9.34 0.82 38.23
N GLN A 129 10.29 -0.10 38.01
CA GLN A 129 11.67 0.22 37.66
C GLN A 129 11.83 0.88 36.27
N ILE A 130 10.83 0.78 35.39
CA ILE A 130 10.86 1.44 34.07
C ILE A 130 10.95 2.96 34.23
N ASN A 131 10.19 3.52 35.19
CA ASN A 131 10.22 4.93 35.49
C ASN A 131 9.60 5.22 36.87
N SER A 132 10.27 6.09 37.64
CA SER A 132 9.80 6.60 38.92
C SER A 132 8.38 7.20 38.89
N ASN A 133 7.97 7.79 37.76
CA ASN A 133 6.65 8.38 37.56
C ASN A 133 5.77 7.45 36.70
N CYS A 134 4.83 6.75 37.33
CA CYS A 134 4.04 5.73 36.64
C CYS A 134 2.61 5.55 37.16
N VAL A 135 1.74 5.12 36.24
CA VAL A 135 0.36 4.71 36.49
C VAL A 135 0.16 3.30 35.96
N ILE A 136 -0.03 2.33 36.85
CA ILE A 136 -0.37 0.94 36.51
C ILE A 136 -1.86 0.76 36.75
N PHE A 137 -2.64 0.57 35.70
CA PHE A 137 -4.10 0.61 35.76
C PHE A 137 -4.72 -0.56 35.01
N GLY A 138 -5.66 -1.26 35.65
CA GLY A 138 -6.22 -2.47 35.10
C GLY A 138 -6.95 -3.34 36.11
N ASP A 139 -7.18 -4.59 35.74
CA ASP A 139 -7.86 -5.58 36.57
C ASP A 139 -6.83 -6.41 37.35
N PHE A 140 -6.71 -6.10 38.64
CA PHE A 140 -5.77 -6.75 39.55
C PHE A 140 -6.29 -8.10 40.08
N ASN A 141 -7.59 -8.40 39.89
CA ASN A 141 -8.24 -9.56 40.50
C ASN A 141 -7.93 -9.71 42.01
N ALA A 142 -7.87 -8.59 42.72
CA ALA A 142 -7.49 -8.49 44.12
C ALA A 142 -8.61 -7.82 44.93
N THR A 143 -9.15 -8.49 45.95
CA THR A 143 -10.20 -7.96 46.83
C THR A 143 -9.58 -7.54 48.16
N HIS A 144 -9.88 -6.32 48.61
CA HIS A 144 -9.47 -5.84 49.92
C HIS A 144 -10.42 -4.73 50.40
N ASN A 145 -10.64 -4.65 51.71
CA ASN A 145 -11.51 -3.66 52.33
C ASN A 145 -11.03 -2.22 52.08
N ALA A 146 -9.72 -2.03 51.89
CA ALA A 146 -9.11 -0.72 51.62
C ALA A 146 -9.58 -0.05 50.30
N TRP A 147 -10.15 -0.81 49.37
CA TRP A 147 -10.74 -0.28 48.14
C TRP A 147 -12.20 -0.75 47.94
N ASN A 148 -12.96 -0.78 49.05
CA ASN A 148 -14.40 -1.03 49.09
C ASN A 148 -14.84 -2.46 48.64
N CYS A 149 -14.02 -3.49 48.89
CA CYS A 149 -14.48 -4.87 48.81
C CYS A 149 -15.01 -5.37 50.16
N SER A 150 -15.88 -6.39 50.15
CA SER A 150 -16.47 -6.98 51.36
C SER A 150 -15.57 -7.96 52.12
N HIS A 151 -14.46 -8.37 51.49
CA HIS A 151 -13.52 -9.35 52.04
C HIS A 151 -12.12 -9.11 51.47
N ASN A 152 -11.13 -9.61 52.18
CA ASN A 152 -9.73 -9.58 51.77
C ASN A 152 -9.33 -10.92 51.16
N SER A 153 -8.83 -10.92 49.92
CA SER A 153 -8.14 -12.08 49.34
C SER A 153 -6.65 -12.03 49.68
N THR A 154 -5.98 -13.19 49.65
CA THR A 154 -4.52 -13.27 49.82
C THR A 154 -3.79 -12.31 48.88
N ARG A 155 -4.23 -12.23 47.62
CA ARG A 155 -3.67 -11.32 46.61
C ARG A 155 -3.90 -9.85 47.00
N GLY A 156 -5.09 -9.52 47.51
CA GLY A 156 -5.41 -8.17 48.01
C GLY A 156 -4.55 -7.75 49.19
N THR A 157 -4.34 -8.64 50.17
CA THR A 157 -3.44 -8.37 51.30
C THR A 157 -2.00 -8.16 50.83
N GLN A 158 -1.48 -9.01 49.93
CA GLN A 158 -0.13 -8.85 49.38
C GLN A 158 0.02 -7.54 48.59
N LEU A 159 -0.98 -7.18 47.77
CA LEU A 159 -0.98 -5.93 47.02
C LEU A 159 -1.00 -4.70 47.94
N LYS A 160 -1.79 -4.73 49.02
CA LYS A 160 -1.84 -3.64 50.00
C LYS A 160 -0.50 -3.48 50.71
N ASN A 161 0.08 -4.58 51.19
CA ASN A 161 1.40 -4.56 51.83
C ASN A 161 2.50 -4.05 50.90
N PHE A 162 2.47 -4.48 49.63
CA PHE A 162 3.39 -4.00 48.60
C PHE A 162 3.26 -2.49 48.36
N ALA A 163 2.03 -1.99 48.22
CA ALA A 163 1.78 -0.57 48.05
C ALA A 163 2.23 0.25 49.27
N ASP A 164 1.99 -0.22 50.49
CA ASP A 164 2.42 0.46 51.72
C ASP A 164 3.94 0.50 51.85
N THR A 165 4.62 -0.60 51.52
CA THR A 165 6.09 -0.71 51.60
C THR A 165 6.77 0.26 50.63
N LEU A 166 6.20 0.44 49.44
CA LEU A 166 6.74 1.32 48.40
C LEU A 166 6.10 2.71 48.38
N ASN A 167 5.23 3.02 49.35
CA ASN A 167 4.48 4.28 49.45
C ASN A 167 3.71 4.65 48.17
N LEU A 168 3.08 3.65 47.54
CA LEU A 168 2.27 3.81 46.33
C LEU A 168 0.84 4.19 46.68
N ASN A 169 0.26 5.11 45.89
CA ASN A 169 -1.14 5.48 46.05
C ASN A 169 -2.04 4.51 45.25
N ILE A 170 -3.06 3.94 45.90
CA ILE A 170 -4.07 3.10 45.26
C ILE A 170 -5.32 3.95 44.99
N ALA A 171 -5.55 4.28 43.72
CA ALA A 171 -6.75 4.96 43.27
C ALA A 171 -7.84 3.94 42.86
N PHE A 172 -9.05 4.12 43.38
CA PHE A 172 -10.20 3.25 43.10
C PHE A 172 -11.51 4.05 43.06
N PRO A 173 -12.50 3.64 42.25
CA PRO A 173 -13.80 4.32 42.20
C PRO A 173 -14.67 3.98 43.41
N ASN A 174 -15.60 4.90 43.75
CA ASN A 174 -16.55 4.70 44.85
C ASN A 174 -17.61 3.62 44.58
N MET A 175 -17.85 3.29 43.31
CA MET A 175 -18.80 2.25 42.90
C MET A 175 -18.05 0.99 42.46
N PRO A 176 -18.59 -0.21 42.72
CA PRO A 176 -17.99 -1.46 42.27
C PRO A 176 -17.68 -1.46 40.76
N THR A 177 -16.61 -2.15 40.38
CA THR A 177 -16.17 -2.23 38.98
C THR A 177 -16.61 -3.54 38.35
N ARG A 178 -16.72 -4.63 39.12
CA ARG A 178 -17.20 -5.93 38.66
C ARG A 178 -18.52 -6.31 39.34
N TYR A 179 -19.49 -6.76 38.54
CA TYR A 179 -20.80 -7.24 38.99
C TYR A 179 -20.99 -8.71 38.59
N GLY A 180 -20.83 -9.61 39.57
CA GLY A 180 -21.16 -11.02 39.45
C GLY A 180 -22.66 -11.29 39.62
N THR A 181 -23.03 -12.57 39.65
CA THR A 181 -24.43 -13.00 39.84
C THR A 181 -24.96 -12.63 41.23
N HIS A 182 -24.11 -12.71 42.25
CA HIS A 182 -24.47 -12.49 43.66
C HIS A 182 -23.43 -11.64 44.42
N SER A 183 -22.53 -10.95 43.70
CA SER A 183 -21.46 -10.18 44.32
C SER A 183 -21.08 -8.97 43.47
N SER A 184 -20.55 -7.94 44.11
CA SER A 184 -19.99 -6.77 43.46
C SER A 184 -18.66 -6.43 44.12
N ASN A 185 -17.59 -6.29 43.34
CA ASN A 185 -16.24 -6.02 43.85
C ASN A 185 -15.57 -4.90 43.03
N THR A 186 -14.64 -4.20 43.66
CA THR A 186 -13.78 -3.20 43.01
C THR A 186 -12.45 -3.87 42.69
N LEU A 187 -12.29 -4.32 41.45
CA LEU A 187 -11.08 -5.02 40.99
C LEU A 187 -10.24 -4.20 40.02
N ASP A 188 -10.87 -3.23 39.36
CA ASP A 188 -10.26 -2.34 38.39
C ASP A 188 -9.75 -1.08 39.10
N ILE A 189 -8.50 -1.12 39.56
CA ILE A 189 -7.85 -0.07 40.38
C ILE A 189 -6.57 0.42 39.72
N ALA A 190 -6.08 1.59 40.10
CA ALA A 190 -4.82 2.15 39.60
C ALA A 190 -3.79 2.28 40.73
N LEU A 191 -2.58 1.75 40.53
CA LEU A 191 -1.41 2.07 41.35
C LEU A 191 -0.71 3.28 40.74
N ILE A 192 -0.47 4.30 41.56
CA ILE A 192 0.10 5.57 41.14
C ILE A 192 1.37 5.82 41.97
N ASN A 193 2.50 6.01 41.27
CA ASN A 193 3.80 6.33 41.87
C ASN A 193 4.28 7.72 41.46
N ASN A 194 4.72 8.54 42.43
CA ASN A 194 5.30 9.88 42.23
C ASN A 194 4.54 10.78 41.24
N PHE A 195 3.21 10.77 41.29
CA PHE A 195 2.36 11.57 40.40
C PHE A 195 1.50 12.56 41.19
N ASN A 196 1.93 13.82 41.26
CA ASN A 196 1.35 14.86 42.14
C ASN A 196 0.19 15.65 41.51
N PHE A 197 -0.47 15.13 40.47
CA PHE A 197 -1.59 15.83 39.84
C PHE A 197 -2.93 15.40 40.46
N PRO A 198 -3.85 16.35 40.74
CA PRO A 198 -5.20 16.02 41.15
C PRO A 198 -5.89 15.14 40.10
N TYR A 199 -6.56 14.09 40.57
CA TYR A 199 -7.27 13.15 39.71
C TYR A 199 -8.66 12.85 40.25
N ASP A 200 -9.55 12.48 39.32
CA ASP A 200 -10.87 11.91 39.62
C ASP A 200 -10.96 10.51 39.00
N ILE A 201 -11.55 9.56 39.74
CA ILE A 201 -11.71 8.17 39.32
C ILE A 201 -13.16 7.71 39.46
N THR A 202 -13.78 7.28 38.36
CA THR A 202 -15.21 6.96 38.32
C THR A 202 -15.51 5.69 37.52
N SER A 203 -16.45 4.88 38.00
CA SER A 203 -16.94 3.67 37.32
C SER A 203 -18.19 3.98 36.48
N ILE A 204 -18.22 3.53 35.22
CA ILE A 204 -19.28 3.84 34.24
C ILE A 204 -19.96 2.55 33.75
N SER A 205 -21.29 2.51 33.77
CA SER A 205 -22.07 1.32 33.40
C SER A 205 -22.46 1.21 31.91
N ASP A 206 -21.70 1.84 31.01
CA ASP A 206 -22.07 2.02 29.59
C ASP A 206 -21.80 0.78 28.69
N LEU A 207 -20.81 -0.07 29.04
CA LEU A 207 -20.36 -1.20 28.20
C LEU A 207 -20.88 -2.56 28.68
N SER A 208 -21.05 -3.51 27.76
CA SER A 208 -21.60 -4.85 28.05
C SER A 208 -20.51 -5.84 28.46
N SER A 209 -19.97 -5.65 29.66
CA SER A 209 -19.15 -6.66 30.35
C SER A 209 -19.66 -6.84 31.78
N ASP A 210 -19.20 -7.90 32.46
CA ASP A 210 -19.35 -8.03 33.91
C ASP A 210 -18.47 -7.03 34.66
N HIS A 211 -17.51 -6.42 33.95
CA HIS A 211 -16.77 -5.23 34.40
C HIS A 211 -17.28 -3.94 33.76
N ASN A 212 -17.34 -2.87 34.55
CA ASN A 212 -17.62 -1.51 34.12
C ASN A 212 -16.30 -0.80 33.76
N PRO A 213 -16.27 -0.01 32.68
CA PRO A 213 -15.17 0.92 32.43
C PRO A 213 -14.92 1.84 33.62
N VAL A 214 -13.66 2.04 33.96
CA VAL A 214 -13.22 2.98 34.99
C VAL A 214 -12.47 4.11 34.31
N LEU A 215 -12.96 5.35 34.47
CA LEU A 215 -12.30 6.55 33.98
C LEU A 215 -11.40 7.12 35.06
N LEU A 216 -10.19 7.52 34.68
CA LEU A 216 -9.23 8.23 35.52
C LEU A 216 -8.83 9.51 34.78
N ASN A 217 -9.28 10.66 35.30
CA ASN A 217 -9.07 11.97 34.67
C ASN A 217 -8.06 12.77 35.48
N PHE A 218 -6.94 13.13 34.85
CA PHE A 218 -5.88 13.93 35.47
C PHE A 218 -5.98 15.40 35.06
N SER A 219 -5.83 16.29 36.03
CA SER A 219 -5.68 17.73 35.77
C SER A 219 -4.23 18.07 35.38
N LEU A 220 -3.83 17.70 34.17
CA LEU A 220 -2.50 18.01 33.62
C LEU A 220 -2.48 19.37 32.90
N CYS A 221 -1.35 20.09 33.01
CA CYS A 221 -1.06 21.24 32.17
C CYS A 221 -0.27 20.79 30.92
N ASN A 222 -0.84 21.02 29.74
CA ASN A 222 -0.22 20.91 28.41
C ASN A 222 0.38 19.54 28.03
N ILE A 223 -0.45 18.62 27.54
CA ILE A 223 0.03 17.53 26.69
C ILE A 223 0.43 18.12 25.34
N THR A 224 1.65 17.85 24.86
CA THR A 224 2.04 18.18 23.49
C THR A 224 1.21 17.38 22.50
N HIS A 225 0.29 18.07 21.84
CA HIS A 225 -0.39 17.55 20.67
C HIS A 225 0.47 17.82 19.44
N MET A 226 0.63 16.81 18.58
CA MET A 226 1.14 17.07 17.24
C MET A 226 0.13 17.95 16.48
N ASP A 227 0.58 19.10 15.98
CA ASP A 227 -0.17 19.87 15.00
C ASP A 227 -0.29 19.05 13.72
N LYS A 228 -1.44 18.40 13.53
CA LYS A 228 -1.73 17.78 12.25
C LYS A 228 -2.09 18.90 11.29
N THR A 229 -1.22 19.16 10.32
CA THR A 229 -1.64 19.75 9.05
C THR A 229 -2.85 18.95 8.56
N ARG A 230 -4.03 19.59 8.52
CA ARG A 230 -5.25 18.92 8.05
C ARG A 230 -4.95 18.31 6.69
N ALA A 231 -5.26 17.03 6.51
CA ALA A 231 -5.09 16.40 5.22
C ALA A 231 -5.92 17.20 4.21
N ILE A 232 -5.26 17.74 3.19
CA ILE A 232 -5.86 18.56 2.14
C ILE A 232 -5.97 17.72 0.86
N THR A 233 -7.00 17.99 0.07
CA THR A 233 -7.13 17.44 -1.29
C THR A 233 -7.08 18.61 -2.24
N THR A 234 -6.11 18.54 -3.16
CA THR A 234 -5.87 19.57 -4.16
C THR A 234 -6.46 19.11 -5.49
N CYS A 235 -7.33 19.92 -6.08
CA CYS A 235 -7.79 19.71 -7.44
C CYS A 235 -6.68 20.16 -8.39
N TRP A 236 -5.81 19.23 -8.81
CA TRP A 236 -4.63 19.57 -9.61
C TRP A 236 -4.96 20.29 -10.92
N SER A 237 -6.10 20.00 -11.57
CA SER A 237 -6.53 20.75 -12.75
C SER A 237 -6.90 22.21 -12.45
N ALA A 238 -7.56 22.48 -11.32
CA ALA A 238 -7.82 23.84 -10.86
C ALA A 238 -6.54 24.53 -10.39
N PHE A 239 -5.63 23.80 -9.74
CA PHE A 239 -4.30 24.28 -9.37
C PHE A 239 -3.54 24.74 -10.61
N HIS A 240 -3.43 23.89 -11.63
CA HIS A 240 -2.78 24.25 -12.90
C HIS A 240 -3.45 25.47 -13.54
N LYS A 241 -4.78 25.49 -13.65
CA LYS A 241 -5.51 26.65 -14.22
C LYS A 241 -5.26 27.95 -13.45
N ASN A 242 -5.18 27.90 -12.13
CA ASN A 242 -4.91 29.08 -11.30
C ASN A 242 -3.44 29.48 -11.36
N LEU A 243 -2.53 28.51 -11.47
CA LEU A 243 -1.11 28.74 -11.63
C LEU A 243 -0.80 29.37 -12.98
N ASP A 244 -1.36 28.85 -14.07
CA ASP A 244 -1.19 29.37 -15.45
C ASP A 244 -1.76 30.78 -15.61
N LYS A 245 -2.79 31.13 -14.84
CA LYS A 245 -3.33 32.51 -14.79
C LYS A 245 -2.42 33.49 -14.06
N ASN A 246 -1.67 33.01 -13.07
CA ASN A 246 -0.92 33.85 -12.15
C ASN A 246 0.58 33.86 -12.44
N ILE A 247 1.05 33.09 -13.43
CA ILE A 247 2.46 32.98 -13.80
C ILE A 247 2.63 33.26 -15.29
N HIS A 248 3.30 34.37 -15.60
CA HIS A 248 3.76 34.69 -16.95
C HIS A 248 5.24 34.35 -17.08
N PHE A 249 5.55 33.18 -17.67
CA PHE A 249 6.93 32.70 -17.83
C PHE A 249 7.81 33.56 -18.75
N ALA A 250 7.21 34.45 -19.56
CA ALA A 250 7.93 35.40 -20.41
C ALA A 250 8.76 36.42 -19.60
N ASP A 251 8.35 36.70 -18.35
CA ASP A 251 9.01 37.70 -17.49
C ASP A 251 10.31 37.20 -16.85
N ILE A 252 10.61 35.90 -16.95
CA ILE A 252 11.79 35.26 -16.34
C ILE A 252 13.06 35.48 -17.20
N LEU A 253 12.90 35.91 -18.45
CA LEU A 253 13.99 36.08 -19.40
C LEU A 253 14.76 37.41 -19.26
N ASN A 254 14.27 38.36 -18.45
CA ASN A 254 14.85 39.70 -18.26
C ASN A 254 15.21 39.99 -16.78
N ILE A 255 15.91 39.07 -16.12
CA ILE A 255 16.36 39.26 -14.73
C ILE A 255 17.82 39.71 -14.73
N ASN A 256 18.07 40.98 -14.38
CA ASN A 256 19.39 41.61 -14.50
C ASN A 256 20.00 42.01 -13.13
N ASN A 257 19.29 41.78 -12.00
CA ASN A 257 19.75 42.16 -10.65
C ASN A 257 19.27 41.16 -9.57
N PRO A 258 20.10 40.78 -8.58
CA PRO A 258 19.72 39.96 -7.42
C PRO A 258 18.42 40.37 -6.70
N HIS A 259 18.17 41.66 -6.49
CA HIS A 259 16.92 42.10 -5.85
C HIS A 259 15.68 41.77 -6.67
N THR A 260 15.76 41.99 -8.00
CA THR A 260 14.67 41.63 -8.91
C THR A 260 14.43 40.12 -8.98
N LEU A 261 15.48 39.31 -8.75
CA LEU A 261 15.35 37.86 -8.66
C LEU A 261 14.58 37.46 -7.39
N GLU A 262 14.90 38.06 -6.25
CA GLU A 262 14.27 37.74 -4.96
C GLU A 262 12.80 38.16 -4.92
N ASP A 263 12.47 39.31 -5.52
CA ASP A 263 11.10 39.77 -5.72
C ASP A 263 10.31 38.80 -6.62
N LYS A 264 10.93 38.33 -7.73
CA LYS A 264 10.30 37.37 -8.65
C LYS A 264 10.14 35.98 -8.02
N ILE A 265 11.10 35.53 -7.21
CA ILE A 265 10.97 34.28 -6.42
C ILE A 265 9.84 34.41 -5.41
N THR A 266 9.72 35.56 -4.75
CA THR A 266 8.64 35.85 -3.80
C THR A 266 7.30 35.84 -4.52
N GLN A 267 7.17 36.54 -5.65
CA GLN A 267 5.98 36.57 -6.49
C GLN A 267 5.59 35.16 -6.99
N PHE A 268 6.55 34.37 -7.44
CA PHE A 268 6.33 32.98 -7.86
C PHE A 268 5.87 32.11 -6.68
N THR A 269 6.52 32.26 -5.53
CA THR A 269 6.18 31.51 -4.31
C THR A 269 4.78 31.85 -3.83
N GLU A 270 4.38 33.11 -3.89
CA GLU A 270 3.03 33.57 -3.58
C GLU A 270 2.01 33.08 -4.59
N ALA A 271 2.33 33.11 -5.88
CA ALA A 271 1.47 32.56 -6.93
C ALA A 271 1.22 31.06 -6.72
N VAL A 272 2.27 30.28 -6.41
CA VAL A 272 2.17 28.85 -6.08
C VAL A 272 1.34 28.63 -4.80
N ARG A 273 1.61 29.39 -3.73
CA ARG A 273 0.87 29.28 -2.46
C ARG A 273 -0.60 29.64 -2.63
N SER A 274 -0.90 30.69 -3.39
CA SER A 274 -2.25 31.16 -3.68
C SER A 274 -3.01 30.18 -4.58
N ALA A 275 -2.38 29.70 -5.67
CA ALA A 275 -2.97 28.67 -6.52
C ALA A 275 -3.24 27.39 -5.73
N HIS A 276 -2.31 27.00 -4.85
CA HIS A 276 -2.48 25.86 -3.96
C HIS A 276 -3.62 26.08 -2.95
N SER A 277 -3.74 27.24 -2.31
CA SER A 277 -4.81 27.49 -1.33
C SER A 277 -6.19 27.49 -2.00
N GLN A 278 -6.31 28.09 -3.19
CA GLN A 278 -7.56 28.17 -3.94
C GLN A 278 -7.98 26.81 -4.52
N ALA A 279 -7.01 25.99 -4.92
CA ALA A 279 -7.26 24.66 -5.48
C ALA A 279 -7.36 23.56 -4.43
N SER A 280 -6.93 23.83 -3.19
CA SER A 280 -6.94 22.88 -2.09
C SER A 280 -8.14 23.08 -1.19
N LYS A 281 -8.83 21.99 -0.90
CA LYS A 281 -9.88 21.96 0.11
C LYS A 281 -9.40 21.06 1.26
N PRO A 282 -9.69 21.41 2.52
CA PRO A 282 -9.52 20.47 3.62
C PRO A 282 -10.26 19.18 3.25
N ILE A 283 -9.60 18.04 3.39
CA ILE A 283 -10.31 16.76 3.37
C ILE A 283 -11.17 16.77 4.62
N THR A 284 -12.42 17.19 4.46
CA THR A 284 -13.48 16.77 5.36
C THR A 284 -13.54 15.26 5.23
N ARG A 285 -12.81 14.57 6.12
CA ARG A 285 -13.02 13.14 6.30
C ARG A 285 -14.52 13.02 6.57
N LYS A 286 -15.27 12.41 5.65
CA LYS A 286 -16.68 12.06 5.90
C LYS A 286 -16.69 11.41 7.28
N ALA A 287 -17.40 12.05 8.21
CA ALA A 287 -17.55 11.56 9.57
C ALA A 287 -17.82 10.05 9.48
N HIS A 288 -16.91 9.25 10.02
CA HIS A 288 -16.97 7.81 9.88
C HIS A 288 -18.29 7.33 10.49
N SER A 289 -19.19 6.80 9.66
CA SER A 289 -20.37 6.05 10.07
C SER A 289 -21.29 6.86 11.00
N TYR A 290 -22.19 7.67 10.44
CA TYR A 290 -23.33 8.20 11.20
C TYR A 290 -24.12 7.02 11.79
N THR A 291 -23.90 6.74 13.06
CA THR A 291 -24.70 5.76 13.78
C THR A 291 -26.13 6.30 13.83
N PRO A 292 -27.11 5.58 13.28
CA PRO A 292 -28.48 6.06 13.23
C PRO A 292 -29.00 6.43 14.61
N GLN A 293 -29.78 7.52 14.69
CA GLN A 293 -30.29 8.03 15.97
C GLN A 293 -31.09 6.97 16.75
N HIS A 294 -31.84 6.11 16.06
CA HIS A 294 -32.57 5.03 16.71
C HIS A 294 -31.66 4.02 17.44
N ILE A 295 -30.45 3.73 16.93
CA ILE A 295 -29.48 2.85 17.60
C ILE A 295 -28.91 3.54 18.84
N LYS A 296 -28.64 4.86 18.77
CA LYS A 296 -28.20 5.65 19.93
C LYS A 296 -29.24 5.68 21.04
N ASN A 297 -30.52 5.80 20.68
CA ASN A 297 -31.64 5.76 21.63
C ASN A 297 -31.73 4.38 22.32
N LEU A 298 -31.61 3.28 21.58
CA LEU A 298 -31.59 1.93 22.15
C LEU A 298 -30.42 1.72 23.12
N ILE A 299 -29.22 2.24 22.80
CA ILE A 299 -28.06 2.19 23.69
C ILE A 299 -28.32 2.98 24.97
N SER A 300 -28.93 4.16 24.87
CA SER A 300 -29.27 4.98 26.03
C SER A 300 -30.25 4.27 26.96
N LEU A 301 -31.28 3.61 26.41
CA LEU A 301 -32.21 2.77 27.18
C LEU A 301 -31.49 1.60 27.85
N LYS A 302 -30.60 0.92 27.12
CA LYS A 302 -29.79 -0.18 27.67
C LYS A 302 -28.94 0.28 28.85
N ASN A 303 -28.28 1.44 28.72
CA ASN A 303 -27.43 1.99 29.79
C ASN A 303 -28.27 2.39 31.01
N ARG A 304 -29.48 2.93 30.81
CA ARG A 304 -30.43 3.21 31.89
C ARG A 304 -30.83 1.93 32.64
N ALA A 305 -31.19 0.87 31.92
CA ALA A 305 -31.52 -0.43 32.52
C ALA A 305 -30.32 -1.03 33.28
N ARG A 306 -29.10 -0.95 32.74
CA ARG A 306 -27.88 -1.37 33.46
C ARG A 306 -27.64 -0.56 34.73
N LYS A 307 -27.80 0.76 34.69
CA LYS A 307 -27.65 1.63 35.87
C LYS A 307 -28.67 1.26 36.95
N LEU A 308 -29.93 1.03 36.58
CA LEU A 308 -30.97 0.58 37.51
C LEU A 308 -30.65 -0.79 38.12
N TYR A 309 -30.15 -1.75 37.32
CA TYR A 309 -29.68 -3.03 37.83
C TYR A 309 -28.53 -2.86 38.83
N HIS A 310 -27.53 -2.02 38.54
CA HIS A 310 -26.41 -1.84 39.47
C HIS A 310 -26.81 -1.15 40.78
N ASN A 311 -27.82 -0.29 40.74
CA ASN A 311 -28.31 0.40 41.94
C ASN A 311 -29.26 -0.45 42.78
N THR A 312 -30.05 -1.33 42.16
CA THR A 312 -31.11 -2.10 42.86
C THR A 312 -30.84 -3.59 42.97
N LEU A 313 -29.86 -4.11 42.21
CA LEU A 313 -29.59 -5.53 42.00
C LEU A 313 -30.82 -6.34 41.53
N ASN A 314 -31.86 -5.67 41.03
CA ASN A 314 -33.09 -6.33 40.59
C ASN A 314 -32.91 -7.02 39.22
N PRO A 315 -33.10 -8.36 39.13
CA PRO A 315 -32.84 -9.14 37.92
C PRO A 315 -33.72 -8.75 36.72
N ILE A 316 -34.85 -8.06 36.92
CA ILE A 316 -35.70 -7.54 35.84
C ILE A 316 -34.92 -6.56 34.97
N TYR A 317 -34.19 -5.61 35.58
CA TYR A 317 -33.40 -4.63 34.84
C TYR A 317 -32.20 -5.26 34.12
N ARG A 318 -31.62 -6.33 34.68
CA ARG A 318 -30.59 -7.14 33.99
C ARG A 318 -31.17 -7.80 32.74
N THR A 319 -32.37 -8.37 32.84
CA THR A 319 -33.08 -9.02 31.74
C THR A 319 -33.42 -8.02 30.64
N GLU A 320 -33.91 -6.83 31.02
CA GLU A 320 -34.19 -5.74 30.09
C GLU A 320 -32.93 -5.26 29.35
N ALA A 321 -31.83 -5.04 30.07
CA ALA A 321 -30.55 -4.66 29.49
C ALA A 321 -30.05 -5.71 28.47
N ASN A 322 -30.16 -7.00 28.79
CA ASN A 322 -29.79 -8.09 27.89
C ASN A 322 -30.66 -8.13 26.63
N ARG A 323 -31.98 -7.92 26.78
CA ARG A 323 -32.93 -7.83 25.65
C ARG A 323 -32.58 -6.66 24.73
N LEU A 324 -32.31 -5.49 25.29
CA LEU A 324 -31.92 -4.30 24.53
C LEU A 324 -30.58 -4.52 23.82
N GLN A 325 -29.60 -5.17 24.46
CA GLN A 325 -28.31 -5.51 23.84
C GLN A 325 -28.49 -6.43 22.63
N ALA A 326 -29.34 -7.46 22.73
CA ALA A 326 -29.66 -8.34 21.61
C ALA A 326 -30.32 -7.57 20.45
N HIS A 327 -31.22 -6.64 20.77
CA HIS A 327 -31.88 -5.80 19.77
C HIS A 327 -30.90 -4.85 19.08
N ILE A 328 -30.02 -4.17 19.82
CA ILE A 328 -28.96 -3.31 19.28
C ILE A 328 -28.09 -4.09 18.32
N LYS A 329 -27.64 -5.30 18.70
CA LYS A 329 -26.81 -6.16 17.84
C LYS A 329 -27.50 -6.49 16.50
N LYS A 330 -28.82 -6.74 16.52
CA LYS A 330 -29.62 -6.99 15.32
C LYS A 330 -29.67 -5.74 14.42
N GLN A 331 -29.96 -4.56 14.99
CA GLN A 331 -30.05 -3.30 14.23
C GLN A 331 -28.71 -2.87 13.63
N VAL A 332 -27.61 -3.02 14.39
CA VAL A 332 -26.25 -2.73 13.91
C VAL A 332 -25.88 -3.60 12.72
N LYS A 333 -26.23 -4.89 12.74
CA LYS A 333 -26.00 -5.81 11.62
C LYS A 333 -26.74 -5.33 10.36
N ILE A 334 -28.01 -4.98 10.49
CA ILE A 334 -28.84 -4.47 9.39
C ILE A 334 -28.25 -3.19 8.81
N HIS A 335 -27.92 -2.22 9.67
CA HIS A 335 -27.34 -0.96 9.24
C HIS A 335 -25.99 -1.12 8.54
N THR A 336 -25.11 -1.97 9.09
CA THR A 336 -23.79 -2.25 8.48
C THR A 336 -23.94 -2.85 7.08
N GLN A 337 -24.93 -3.72 6.87
CA GLN A 337 -25.24 -4.29 5.56
C GLN A 337 -25.74 -3.21 4.59
N GLN A 338 -26.63 -2.33 5.03
CA GLN A 338 -27.14 -1.22 4.23
C GLN A 338 -26.01 -0.28 3.79
N VAL A 339 -25.14 0.14 4.71
CA VAL A 339 -23.96 0.98 4.41
C VAL A 339 -23.06 0.32 3.37
N TRP A 340 -22.84 -0.99 3.45
CA TRP A 340 -22.08 -1.73 2.45
C TRP A 340 -22.78 -1.75 1.09
N ASN A 341 -24.09 -2.02 1.07
CA ASN A 341 -24.87 -2.02 -0.17
C ASN A 341 -24.83 -0.65 -0.86
N ASP A 342 -25.00 0.44 -0.11
CA ASP A 342 -24.96 1.80 -0.63
C ASP A 342 -23.57 2.16 -1.14
N ARG A 343 -22.51 1.73 -0.43
CA ARG A 343 -21.13 1.90 -0.87
C ARG A 343 -20.84 1.15 -2.17
N LEU A 344 -21.38 -0.05 -2.33
CA LEU A 344 -21.23 -0.84 -3.57
C LEU A 344 -21.99 -0.19 -4.73
N LYS A 345 -23.22 0.29 -4.50
CA LYS A 345 -24.01 1.03 -5.50
C LYS A 345 -23.32 2.30 -5.97
N ALA A 346 -22.61 2.98 -5.07
CA ALA A 346 -21.87 4.20 -5.39
C ALA A 346 -20.56 3.95 -6.17
N LEU A 347 -20.16 2.70 -6.42
CA LEU A 347 -18.94 2.41 -7.18
C LEU A 347 -19.10 2.73 -8.65
N ASN A 348 -18.07 3.37 -9.20
CA ASN A 348 -18.04 3.76 -10.59
C ASN A 348 -16.76 3.22 -11.26
N THR A 349 -16.89 2.82 -12.52
CA THR A 349 -15.76 2.39 -13.37
C THR A 349 -14.96 3.55 -13.93
N ARG A 350 -15.51 4.77 -13.88
CA ARG A 350 -14.88 6.01 -14.39
C ARG A 350 -14.07 6.75 -13.33
N ASP A 351 -14.18 6.37 -12.05
CA ASP A 351 -13.38 6.92 -10.97
C ASP A 351 -12.50 5.84 -10.31
N ASN A 352 -11.57 6.27 -9.45
CA ASN A 352 -10.67 5.34 -8.75
C ASN A 352 -11.36 4.52 -7.64
N SER A 353 -12.69 4.60 -7.47
CA SER A 353 -13.39 3.99 -6.32
C SER A 353 -13.32 2.45 -6.33
N ILE A 354 -13.50 1.83 -7.50
CA ILE A 354 -13.38 0.37 -7.67
C ILE A 354 -11.96 -0.09 -7.35
N TRP A 355 -10.95 0.64 -7.83
CA TRP A 355 -9.55 0.29 -7.61
C TRP A 355 -9.13 0.42 -6.14
N GLN A 356 -9.64 1.44 -5.44
CA GLN A 356 -9.42 1.61 -4.00
C GLN A 356 -10.01 0.44 -3.19
N ILE A 357 -11.23 0.00 -3.52
CA ILE A 357 -11.84 -1.17 -2.87
C ILE A 357 -11.06 -2.44 -3.19
N GLN A 358 -10.70 -2.65 -4.46
CA GLN A 358 -9.90 -3.79 -4.89
C GLN A 358 -8.56 -3.88 -4.15
N ARG A 359 -7.88 -2.75 -3.93
CA ARG A 359 -6.59 -2.71 -3.22
C ARG A 359 -6.71 -3.22 -1.79
N ASN A 360 -7.82 -2.96 -1.11
CA ASN A 360 -8.06 -3.47 0.24
C ASN A 360 -8.22 -4.99 0.29
N PHE A 361 -8.77 -5.60 -0.77
CA PHE A 361 -8.89 -7.06 -0.90
C PHE A 361 -7.58 -7.74 -1.34
N ARG A 362 -6.74 -7.02 -2.10
CA ARG A 362 -5.42 -7.53 -2.53
C ARG A 362 -4.38 -7.48 -1.42
N ASN A 363 -4.47 -6.50 -0.51
CA ASN A 363 -3.50 -6.34 0.57
C ASN A 363 -3.92 -7.14 1.81
N SER A 364 -3.58 -8.43 1.85
CA SER A 364 -3.13 -8.97 3.13
C SER A 364 -1.86 -8.19 3.48
N LYS A 365 -1.92 -7.24 4.43
CA LYS A 365 -0.70 -6.81 5.12
C LYS A 365 -0.11 -8.08 5.72
N SER A 366 0.87 -8.67 5.04
CA SER A 366 1.73 -9.70 5.60
C SER A 366 2.68 -8.98 6.54
N ASN A 367 2.90 -9.55 7.73
CA ASN A 367 4.10 -9.19 8.48
C ASN A 367 5.30 -9.41 7.54
N ILE A 368 6.25 -8.48 7.53
CA ILE A 368 7.47 -8.65 6.75
C ILE A 368 8.12 -9.93 7.28
N PRO A 369 8.24 -10.99 6.43
CA PRO A 369 8.78 -12.26 6.87
C PRO A 369 10.23 -12.05 7.30
N THR A 370 10.79 -13.04 7.99
CA THR A 370 12.21 -13.08 8.27
C THR A 370 13.00 -12.88 6.97
N LEU A 371 13.92 -11.91 6.95
CA LEU A 371 14.69 -11.58 5.75
C LEU A 371 16.05 -12.27 5.84
N THR A 372 16.48 -12.89 4.75
CA THR A 372 17.86 -13.37 4.60
C THR A 372 18.71 -12.23 4.03
N HIS A 373 19.85 -11.94 4.66
CA HIS A 373 20.83 -10.96 4.20
C HIS A 373 22.24 -11.56 4.26
N THR A 374 23.23 -10.90 3.64
CA THR A 374 24.62 -11.38 3.52
C THR A 374 25.31 -11.66 4.86
N SER A 375 24.82 -11.07 5.95
CA SER A 375 25.35 -11.19 7.31
C SER A 375 24.49 -12.08 8.23
N GLY A 376 23.44 -12.74 7.71
CA GLY A 376 22.60 -13.66 8.47
C GLY A 376 21.10 -13.46 8.28
N ILE A 377 20.33 -13.92 9.26
CA ILE A 377 18.86 -13.94 9.24
C ILE A 377 18.33 -12.80 10.10
N ALA A 378 17.58 -11.87 9.51
CA ALA A 378 16.97 -10.73 10.19
C ALA A 378 15.56 -11.07 10.70
N THR A 379 15.43 -11.23 12.02
CA THR A 379 14.17 -11.61 12.69
C THR A 379 13.47 -10.41 13.34
N SER A 380 14.22 -9.49 13.93
CA SER A 380 13.68 -8.27 14.55
C SER A 380 13.38 -7.17 13.53
N ASP A 381 12.52 -6.21 13.89
CA ASP A 381 12.16 -5.09 13.01
C ASP A 381 13.38 -4.19 12.71
N ASP A 382 14.30 -4.00 13.67
CA ASP A 382 15.55 -3.26 13.47
C ASP A 382 16.49 -3.98 12.51
N GLN A 383 16.67 -5.29 12.68
CA GLN A 383 17.49 -6.10 11.78
C GLN A 383 16.90 -6.12 10.37
N LYS A 384 15.57 -6.23 10.25
CA LYS A 384 14.87 -6.17 8.96
C LYS A 384 15.03 -4.82 8.30
N ALA A 385 14.90 -3.73 9.07
CA ALA A 385 15.10 -2.39 8.55
C ALA A 385 16.54 -2.22 8.04
N ASN A 386 17.53 -2.72 8.79
CA ASN A 386 18.95 -2.63 8.41
C ASN A 386 19.27 -3.46 7.17
N ALA A 387 18.73 -4.69 7.08
CA ALA A 387 18.88 -5.53 5.90
C ALA A 387 18.28 -4.87 4.65
N LEU A 388 17.10 -4.25 4.78
CA LEU A 388 16.48 -3.49 3.69
C LEU A 388 17.31 -2.26 3.33
N ALA A 389 17.78 -1.48 4.30
CA ALA A 389 18.62 -0.31 4.05
C ALA A 389 19.92 -0.67 3.34
N ASN A 390 20.59 -1.75 3.75
CA ASN A 390 21.80 -2.23 3.07
C ASN A 390 21.50 -2.69 1.63
N SER A 391 20.39 -3.40 1.42
CA SER A 391 19.93 -3.77 0.09
C SER A 391 19.69 -2.54 -0.78
N PHE A 392 18.98 -1.52 -0.28
CA PHE A 392 18.79 -0.26 -0.99
C PHE A 392 20.11 0.45 -1.28
N LYS A 393 21.04 0.52 -0.31
CA LYS A 393 22.36 1.12 -0.50
C LYS A 393 23.13 0.44 -1.64
N SER A 394 23.10 -0.89 -1.73
CA SER A 394 23.71 -1.64 -2.84
C SER A 394 23.04 -1.41 -4.20
N ASN A 395 21.81 -0.90 -4.21
CA ASN A 395 21.12 -0.53 -5.46
C ASN A 395 21.62 0.82 -5.98
N TYR A 396 21.98 1.74 -5.09
CA TYR A 396 22.46 3.10 -5.37
C TYR A 396 24.00 3.21 -5.41
N THR A 397 24.65 2.29 -6.13
CA THR A 397 26.09 2.37 -6.44
C THR A 397 26.32 2.60 -7.93
N GLU A 398 27.27 3.48 -8.28
CA GLU A 398 27.63 3.69 -9.69
C GLU A 398 28.12 2.38 -10.31
N ASN A 399 27.76 2.18 -11.57
CA ASN A 399 28.28 1.05 -12.33
C ASN A 399 29.72 1.35 -12.74
N LYS A 400 30.63 0.39 -12.50
CA LYS A 400 32.02 0.48 -12.94
C LYS A 400 32.12 0.11 -14.43
N ARG A 401 32.92 0.85 -15.18
CA ARG A 401 33.28 0.47 -16.56
C ARG A 401 34.28 -0.70 -16.54
N PRO A 402 34.34 -1.52 -17.61
CA PRO A 402 35.43 -2.47 -17.79
C PRO A 402 36.79 -1.76 -17.82
N ASP A 403 37.83 -2.39 -17.25
CA ASP A 403 39.17 -1.80 -17.12
C ASP A 403 39.84 -1.48 -18.48
N ASN A 404 39.35 -2.08 -19.56
CA ASN A 404 39.83 -1.89 -20.93
C ASN A 404 39.05 -0.84 -21.75
N PHE A 405 38.15 -0.07 -21.13
CA PHE A 405 37.36 0.95 -21.81
C PHE A 405 38.16 2.27 -21.95
N THR A 406 38.47 2.69 -23.17
CA THR A 406 39.44 3.77 -23.45
C THR A 406 38.85 5.19 -23.58
N ASN A 407 37.53 5.37 -23.57
CA ASN A 407 36.90 6.70 -23.71
C ASN A 407 36.89 7.47 -22.37
N ASN A 408 37.49 8.67 -22.36
CA ASN A 408 37.64 9.53 -21.16
C ASN A 408 36.43 10.48 -20.91
N ILE A 409 35.21 9.99 -21.11
CA ILE A 409 34.00 10.82 -21.02
C ILE A 409 33.74 11.39 -19.62
N ASP A 410 34.31 10.81 -18.56
CA ASP A 410 34.15 11.36 -17.21
C ASP A 410 34.84 12.72 -17.09
N SER A 411 35.99 12.91 -17.75
CA SER A 411 36.68 14.20 -17.79
C SER A 411 35.90 15.25 -18.57
N ASP A 412 35.30 14.87 -19.70
CA ASP A 412 34.44 15.75 -20.52
C ASP A 412 33.15 16.12 -19.79
N VAL A 413 32.52 15.15 -19.12
CA VAL A 413 31.33 15.39 -18.29
C VAL A 413 31.67 16.35 -17.16
N THR A 414 32.79 16.12 -16.47
CA THR A 414 33.21 16.96 -15.34
C THR A 414 33.52 18.38 -15.81
N SER A 415 34.33 18.55 -16.86
CA SER A 415 34.70 19.87 -17.41
C SER A 415 33.50 20.63 -17.97
N THR A 416 32.56 19.94 -18.62
CA THR A 416 31.32 20.53 -19.14
C THR A 416 30.39 20.96 -18.02
N LEU A 417 30.27 20.16 -16.94
CA LEU A 417 29.47 20.54 -15.79
C LEU A 417 30.07 21.76 -15.08
N GLU A 418 31.38 21.74 -14.84
CA GLU A 418 32.11 22.85 -14.21
C GLU A 418 31.99 24.14 -15.04
N SER A 419 32.19 24.07 -16.35
CA SER A 419 32.05 25.22 -17.24
C SER A 419 30.59 25.71 -17.38
N PHE A 420 29.61 24.81 -17.47
CA PHE A 420 28.20 25.18 -17.58
C PHE A 420 27.66 25.84 -16.32
N PHE A 421 27.97 25.30 -15.14
CA PHE A 421 27.60 25.93 -13.87
C PHE A 421 28.36 27.23 -13.62
N ALA A 422 29.45 27.48 -14.35
CA ALA A 422 30.13 28.77 -14.37
C ALA A 422 29.50 29.77 -15.36
N ASN A 423 29.08 29.39 -16.58
CA ASN A 423 28.48 30.29 -17.59
C ASN A 423 27.59 29.56 -18.63
N PRO A 424 26.25 29.75 -18.65
CA PRO A 424 25.35 29.03 -19.56
C PRO A 424 24.96 29.77 -20.87
N PRO A 425 24.94 29.11 -22.06
CA PRO A 425 24.50 29.68 -23.35
C PRO A 425 23.13 29.16 -23.88
N HIS A 426 22.67 29.65 -25.06
CA HIS A 426 21.32 29.41 -25.64
C HIS A 426 21.27 28.69 -27.03
N THR A 427 20.18 27.91 -27.23
CA THR A 427 19.35 27.59 -28.45
C THR A 427 19.48 26.33 -29.38
N THR A 428 18.30 25.73 -29.66
CA THR A 428 17.64 25.11 -30.88
C THR A 428 17.92 23.71 -31.54
N THR A 429 16.78 23.02 -31.79
CA THR A 429 16.22 21.91 -32.69
C THR A 429 16.85 21.52 -34.08
N PRO A 430 16.38 20.54 -34.93
CA PRO A 430 15.52 19.29 -34.84
C PRO A 430 15.79 18.08 -35.86
N LEU A 431 14.86 17.08 -35.94
CA LEU A 431 14.32 16.22 -37.08
C LEU A 431 14.85 14.79 -37.51
N ALA A 432 13.97 13.75 -37.40
CA ALA A 432 13.39 12.68 -38.30
C ALA A 432 14.18 11.90 -39.43
N PRO A 433 13.61 10.92 -40.21
CA PRO A 433 12.92 9.61 -39.96
C PRO A 433 13.35 8.43 -40.93
N THR A 434 12.56 7.32 -40.99
CA THR A 434 12.23 6.40 -42.14
C THR A 434 12.51 4.87 -42.01
N ASN A 435 11.97 4.09 -42.96
CA ASN A 435 11.15 2.87 -42.78
C ASN A 435 11.26 1.89 -43.99
N THR A 436 11.05 0.56 -43.87
CA THR A 436 10.75 -0.37 -45.02
C THR A 436 10.21 -1.78 -44.65
N ASP A 437 9.52 -2.43 -45.60
CA ASP A 437 8.57 -3.58 -45.54
C ASP A 437 9.17 -5.03 -45.63
N GLU A 438 8.47 -6.06 -45.09
CA GLU A 438 9.02 -7.39 -44.68
C GLU A 438 8.21 -8.66 -45.10
N ARG A 439 8.34 -9.17 -46.35
CA ARG A 439 7.72 -10.46 -46.76
C ARG A 439 8.72 -11.62 -46.92
N GLY A 440 8.36 -12.80 -46.36
CA GLY A 440 9.10 -14.08 -46.52
C GLY A 440 10.37 -14.21 -45.66
N ARG A 441 10.49 -13.37 -44.63
CA ARG A 441 11.70 -13.17 -43.84
C ARG A 441 11.59 -13.88 -42.48
N SER A 442 12.74 -14.17 -41.89
CA SER A 442 12.86 -14.58 -40.50
C SER A 442 13.23 -13.35 -39.68
N THR A 443 12.64 -13.24 -38.50
CA THR A 443 12.88 -12.10 -37.60
C THR A 443 13.59 -12.61 -36.36
N GLY A 444 14.80 -12.14 -36.11
CA GLY A 444 15.47 -12.32 -34.84
C GLY A 444 15.18 -11.11 -33.95
N ALA A 445 14.88 -11.34 -32.69
CA ALA A 445 14.68 -10.28 -31.71
C ALA A 445 15.55 -10.54 -30.47
N VAL A 446 16.14 -9.49 -29.92
CA VAL A 446 16.83 -9.51 -28.63
C VAL A 446 16.13 -8.53 -27.70
N PHE A 447 15.73 -9.02 -26.53
CA PHE A 447 15.04 -8.29 -25.48
C PHE A 447 16.03 -8.07 -24.34
N LEU A 448 16.53 -6.84 -24.22
CA LEU A 448 17.53 -6.42 -23.24
C LEU A 448 16.86 -6.07 -21.91
N ASP A 449 17.45 -6.54 -20.81
CA ASP A 449 16.99 -6.23 -19.44
C ASP A 449 17.97 -5.24 -18.80
N ILE A 450 17.55 -3.98 -18.65
CA ILE A 450 18.37 -2.95 -17.99
C ILE A 450 18.31 -3.15 -16.48
N GLN A 451 19.46 -3.32 -15.84
CA GLN A 451 19.53 -3.59 -14.40
C GLN A 451 19.20 -2.32 -13.59
N LYS A 452 18.04 -2.34 -12.89
CA LYS A 452 17.62 -1.26 -11.97
C LYS A 452 17.64 0.12 -12.63
N ALA A 453 17.00 0.21 -13.78
CA ALA A 453 17.10 1.32 -14.73
C ALA A 453 16.95 2.73 -14.10
N PHE A 454 15.97 2.94 -13.22
CA PHE A 454 15.78 4.23 -12.55
C PHE A 454 16.80 4.48 -11.43
N ASP A 455 17.13 3.47 -10.63
CA ASP A 455 17.93 3.61 -9.41
C ASP A 455 19.42 3.84 -9.71
N ARG A 456 19.85 3.54 -10.94
CA ARG A 456 21.25 3.59 -11.38
C ARG A 456 21.55 4.64 -12.44
N VAL A 457 20.62 5.54 -12.74
CA VAL A 457 20.89 6.68 -13.62
C VAL A 457 22.06 7.49 -13.07
N TRP A 458 23.07 7.70 -13.90
CA TRP A 458 24.22 8.53 -13.55
C TRP A 458 23.83 10.01 -13.63
N ILE A 459 23.72 10.67 -12.47
CA ILE A 459 23.18 12.03 -12.37
C ILE A 459 24.05 13.02 -13.17
N SER A 460 25.37 12.99 -13.03
CA SER A 460 26.28 13.86 -13.77
C SER A 460 26.14 13.68 -15.29
N GLY A 461 26.05 12.43 -15.76
CA GLY A 461 25.80 12.13 -17.17
C GLY A 461 24.44 12.63 -17.66
N LEU A 462 23.40 12.56 -16.84
CA LEU A 462 22.08 13.12 -17.16
C LEU A 462 22.12 14.64 -17.26
N ILE A 463 22.76 15.33 -16.31
CA ILE A 463 22.91 16.80 -16.37
C ILE A 463 23.73 17.19 -17.61
N TYR A 464 24.82 16.48 -17.91
CA TYR A 464 25.58 16.66 -19.14
C TYR A 464 24.70 16.54 -20.39
N LYS A 465 23.83 15.52 -20.47
CA LYS A 465 22.88 15.37 -21.57
C LYS A 465 21.88 16.53 -21.65
N LEU A 466 21.41 17.06 -20.53
CA LEU A 466 20.52 18.24 -20.55
C LEU A 466 21.23 19.47 -21.11
N ILE A 467 22.49 19.67 -20.72
CA ILE A 467 23.34 20.76 -21.22
C ILE A 467 23.55 20.62 -22.72
N THR A 468 23.98 19.45 -23.20
CA THR A 468 24.26 19.22 -24.63
C THR A 468 23.01 19.25 -25.51
N ASN A 469 21.83 18.98 -24.95
CA ASN A 469 20.54 19.16 -25.63
C ASN A 469 19.98 20.59 -25.53
N ASN A 470 20.78 21.57 -25.09
CA ASN A 470 20.43 22.99 -25.02
C ASN A 470 19.18 23.29 -24.18
N PHE A 471 18.96 22.56 -23.08
CA PHE A 471 17.89 22.90 -22.14
C PHE A 471 18.18 24.24 -21.44
N PRO A 472 17.14 25.01 -21.04
CA PRO A 472 17.35 26.27 -20.34
C PRO A 472 18.12 26.09 -19.03
N ALA A 473 19.13 26.91 -18.79
CA ALA A 473 19.97 26.80 -17.61
C ALA A 473 19.22 26.88 -16.27
N PRO A 474 18.23 27.77 -16.07
CA PRO A 474 17.44 27.78 -14.84
C PRO A 474 16.77 26.43 -14.56
N LEU A 475 16.28 25.76 -15.61
CA LEU A 475 15.66 24.45 -15.51
C LEU A 475 16.69 23.37 -15.13
N ILE A 476 17.90 23.42 -15.70
CA ILE A 476 18.98 22.49 -15.36
C ILE A 476 19.39 22.65 -13.89
N HIS A 477 19.50 23.87 -13.38
CA HIS A 477 19.79 24.12 -11.96
C HIS A 477 18.71 23.55 -11.03
N ILE A 478 17.43 23.74 -11.37
CA ILE A 478 16.32 23.18 -10.60
C ILE A 478 16.39 21.65 -10.60
N ILE A 479 16.59 21.02 -11.76
CA ILE A 479 16.71 19.56 -11.88
C ILE A 479 17.92 19.04 -11.09
N ASN A 480 19.07 19.71 -11.17
CA ASN A 480 20.27 19.33 -10.41
C ASN A 480 20.01 19.40 -8.89
N SER A 481 19.42 20.50 -8.41
CA SER A 481 19.05 20.66 -7.00
C SER A 481 18.06 19.59 -6.52
N TYR A 482 17.17 19.14 -7.39
CA TYR A 482 16.20 18.09 -7.10
C TYR A 482 16.84 16.69 -7.00
N LEU A 483 17.93 16.43 -7.74
CA LEU A 483 18.56 15.11 -7.84
C LEU A 483 19.70 14.89 -6.83
N VAL A 484 20.42 15.94 -6.43
CA VAL A 484 21.61 15.89 -5.56
C VAL A 484 21.22 15.95 -4.06
N ASN A 485 22.09 15.44 -3.17
CA ASN A 485 21.94 15.49 -1.70
C ASN A 485 20.66 14.86 -1.13
N ARG A 486 20.05 13.92 -1.87
CA ARG A 486 18.87 13.20 -1.39
C ARG A 486 19.22 12.22 -0.28
N THR A 487 18.27 12.00 0.62
CA THR A 487 18.36 10.95 1.65
C THR A 487 17.10 10.08 1.67
N TYR A 488 17.25 8.84 2.13
CA TYR A 488 16.12 7.94 2.37
C TYR A 488 16.19 7.33 3.77
N LYS A 489 15.03 6.97 4.33
CA LYS A 489 14.89 6.23 5.59
C LYS A 489 14.03 5.01 5.36
N VAL A 490 14.38 3.90 5.99
CA VAL A 490 13.58 2.67 5.97
C VAL A 490 12.76 2.59 7.25
N ARG A 491 11.47 2.27 7.12
CA ARG A 491 10.57 2.02 8.25
C ARG A 491 10.05 0.58 8.18
N VAL A 492 10.26 -0.18 9.26
CA VAL A 492 9.66 -1.50 9.47
C VAL A 492 8.76 -1.40 10.70
N ASN A 493 7.46 -1.66 10.53
CA ASN A 493 6.45 -1.46 11.56
C ASN A 493 6.51 -0.09 12.23
N ASN A 494 7.03 0.03 13.46
CA ASN A 494 7.20 1.28 14.19
C ASN A 494 8.66 1.76 14.27
N THR A 495 9.61 0.94 13.85
CA THR A 495 11.04 1.27 13.82
C THR A 495 11.37 2.10 12.59
N PHE A 496 12.14 3.17 12.79
CA PHE A 496 12.80 3.93 11.73
C PHE A 496 14.31 3.80 11.84
N LEU A 497 14.98 3.71 10.69
CA LEU A 497 16.42 3.87 10.62
C LEU A 497 16.86 5.32 10.40
N LEU A 498 18.15 5.53 10.71
CA LEU A 498 18.86 6.76 10.38
C LEU A 498 18.82 7.02 8.86
N PRO A 499 18.82 8.30 8.45
CA PRO A 499 18.82 8.66 7.03
C PRO A 499 20.12 8.24 6.34
N HIS A 500 19.98 7.56 5.20
CA HIS A 500 21.08 7.21 4.31
C HIS A 500 21.08 8.14 3.09
N ARG A 501 22.26 8.57 2.64
CA ARG A 501 22.40 9.41 1.43
C ARG A 501 22.20 8.60 0.15
N VAL A 502 21.63 9.25 -0.87
CA VAL A 502 21.46 8.73 -2.23
C VAL A 502 22.11 9.70 -3.20
N ASN A 503 23.17 9.25 -3.85
CA ASN A 503 23.96 10.08 -4.76
C ASN A 503 23.71 9.76 -6.25
N ILE A 504 22.86 8.78 -6.56
CA ILE A 504 22.57 8.35 -7.94
C ILE A 504 21.11 7.95 -8.13
N GLY A 505 20.70 7.79 -9.39
CA GLY A 505 19.37 7.34 -9.76
C GLY A 505 18.32 8.45 -9.71
N VAL A 506 17.25 8.30 -10.48
CA VAL A 506 16.09 9.19 -10.41
C VAL A 506 15.03 8.57 -9.49
N THR A 507 14.24 9.41 -8.82
CA THR A 507 13.29 8.92 -7.81
C THR A 507 12.13 8.14 -8.44
N GLN A 508 12.05 6.83 -8.21
CA GLN A 508 10.90 6.02 -8.61
C GLN A 508 9.61 6.52 -7.94
N GLY A 509 8.52 6.62 -8.72
CA GLY A 509 7.24 7.15 -8.24
C GLY A 509 7.16 8.68 -8.21
N SER A 510 8.24 9.39 -8.51
CA SER A 510 8.16 10.82 -8.81
C SER A 510 7.61 11.07 -10.21
N LEU A 511 6.99 12.24 -10.41
CA LEU A 511 6.44 12.64 -11.71
C LEU A 511 7.55 12.82 -12.77
N LEU A 512 8.69 13.39 -12.37
CA LEU A 512 9.81 13.68 -13.27
C LEU A 512 10.70 12.47 -13.55
N GLY A 513 10.72 11.45 -12.68
CA GLY A 513 11.59 10.28 -12.84
C GLY A 513 11.51 9.61 -14.23
N PRO A 514 10.31 9.26 -14.74
CA PRO A 514 10.13 8.71 -16.09
C PRO A 514 10.63 9.62 -17.20
N VAL A 515 10.40 10.94 -17.09
CA VAL A 515 10.81 11.92 -18.12
C VAL A 515 12.33 12.03 -18.16
N LEU A 516 12.96 12.20 -16.99
CA LEU A 516 14.42 12.28 -16.88
C LEU A 516 15.11 11.01 -17.36
N PHE A 517 14.52 9.84 -17.12
CA PHE A 517 15.02 8.58 -17.63
C PHE A 517 14.92 8.49 -19.16
N ASN A 518 13.81 8.93 -19.76
CA ASN A 518 13.68 8.98 -21.21
C ASN A 518 14.69 9.95 -21.85
N ILE A 519 14.93 11.11 -21.24
CA ILE A 519 15.97 12.05 -21.69
C ILE A 519 17.35 11.37 -21.61
N TYR A 520 17.62 10.64 -20.53
CA TYR A 520 18.88 9.91 -20.36
C TYR A 520 19.13 8.85 -21.45
N LEU A 521 18.07 8.25 -22.01
CA LEU A 521 18.17 7.24 -23.07
C LEU A 521 17.91 7.79 -24.48
N ASN A 522 17.67 9.08 -24.66
CA ASN A 522 17.17 9.65 -25.90
C ASN A 522 18.12 9.49 -27.10
N ASP A 523 19.43 9.43 -26.83
CA ASP A 523 20.53 9.29 -27.78
C ASP A 523 21.00 7.84 -27.95
N ILE A 524 20.22 6.85 -27.52
CA ILE A 524 20.54 5.44 -27.73
C ILE A 524 20.68 5.14 -29.24
N PRO A 525 21.78 4.48 -29.69
CA PRO A 525 22.07 4.35 -31.11
C PRO A 525 21.09 3.41 -31.81
N SER A 526 20.53 3.87 -32.93
CA SER A 526 19.80 3.06 -33.90
C SER A 526 20.75 2.49 -34.97
N HIS A 527 20.37 1.37 -35.60
CA HIS A 527 21.13 0.82 -36.72
C HIS A 527 20.19 0.57 -37.93
N PRO A 528 20.55 0.94 -39.17
CA PRO A 528 19.63 0.91 -40.32
C PRO A 528 19.04 -0.47 -40.66
N GLN A 529 19.73 -1.54 -40.28
CA GLN A 529 19.34 -2.93 -40.55
C GLN A 529 18.47 -3.54 -39.44
N THR A 530 18.18 -2.78 -38.38
CA THR A 530 17.44 -3.26 -37.21
C THR A 530 16.41 -2.23 -36.76
N MET A 531 15.37 -2.70 -36.08
CA MET A 531 14.34 -1.86 -35.49
C MET A 531 14.53 -1.83 -33.98
N LEU A 532 14.81 -0.64 -33.43
CA LEU A 532 14.90 -0.41 -31.99
C LEU A 532 13.53 -0.02 -31.44
N ASN A 533 13.09 -0.72 -30.39
CA ASN A 533 11.86 -0.42 -29.66
C ASN A 533 12.19 -0.20 -28.20
N LEU A 534 11.73 0.93 -27.68
CA LEU A 534 11.98 1.37 -26.32
C LEU A 534 10.64 1.57 -25.62
N TYR A 535 10.52 1.00 -24.43
CA TYR A 535 9.40 1.28 -23.54
C TYR A 535 9.92 1.32 -22.11
N ALA A 536 10.24 2.52 -21.64
CA ALA A 536 10.97 2.70 -20.38
C ALA A 536 12.24 1.82 -20.38
N ASP A 537 12.37 0.91 -19.41
CA ASP A 537 13.50 -0.01 -19.27
C ASP A 537 13.47 -1.21 -20.22
N ASP A 538 12.30 -1.55 -20.77
CA ASP A 538 12.15 -2.62 -21.76
C ASP A 538 12.73 -2.15 -23.11
N THR A 539 13.87 -2.72 -23.51
CA THR A 539 14.51 -2.45 -24.80
C THR A 539 14.49 -3.69 -25.69
N ALA A 540 13.99 -3.57 -26.91
CA ALA A 540 13.95 -4.66 -27.88
C ALA A 540 14.54 -4.23 -29.23
N ILE A 541 15.48 -5.03 -29.75
CA ILE A 541 16.00 -4.88 -31.11
C ILE A 541 15.48 -6.01 -31.99
N LEU A 542 15.04 -5.70 -33.20
CA LEU A 542 14.56 -6.68 -34.17
C LEU A 542 15.34 -6.55 -35.47
N ALA A 543 15.64 -7.69 -36.09
CA ALA A 543 16.27 -7.76 -37.40
C ALA A 543 15.50 -8.75 -38.27
N THR A 544 15.03 -8.31 -39.44
CA THR A 544 14.21 -9.14 -40.32
C THR A 544 14.83 -9.31 -41.69
N PHE A 545 15.29 -10.52 -41.99
CA PHE A 545 15.96 -10.85 -43.25
C PHE A 545 15.51 -12.21 -43.79
N LYS A 546 15.69 -12.46 -45.10
CA LYS A 546 15.41 -13.77 -45.70
C LYS A 546 16.34 -14.87 -45.19
N ASN A 547 17.57 -14.54 -44.81
CA ASN A 547 18.62 -15.46 -44.36
C ASN A 547 18.89 -15.28 -42.86
N HIS A 548 18.90 -16.38 -42.11
CA HIS A 548 19.17 -16.38 -40.66
C HIS A 548 20.57 -15.88 -40.30
N LYS A 549 21.58 -16.13 -41.14
CA LYS A 549 22.94 -15.64 -40.91
C LYS A 549 22.98 -14.11 -40.92
N THR A 550 22.25 -13.50 -41.84
CA THR A 550 22.14 -12.03 -41.96
C THR A 550 21.41 -11.43 -40.77
N VAL A 551 20.38 -12.12 -40.25
CA VAL A 551 19.70 -11.72 -39.00
C VAL A 551 20.69 -11.65 -37.84
N THR A 552 21.45 -12.72 -37.58
CA THR A 552 22.43 -12.74 -36.48
C THR A 552 23.52 -11.69 -36.67
N LEU A 553 24.00 -11.49 -37.91
CA LEU A 553 25.01 -10.47 -38.20
C LEU A 553 24.50 -9.05 -37.93
N ALA A 554 23.28 -8.72 -38.37
CA ALA A 554 22.68 -7.41 -38.13
C ALA A 554 22.45 -7.17 -36.62
N LEU A 555 21.99 -8.19 -35.88
CA LEU A 555 21.85 -8.10 -34.43
C LEU A 555 23.19 -7.87 -33.73
N ASN A 556 24.23 -8.63 -34.08
CA ASN A 556 25.56 -8.48 -33.45
C ASN A 556 26.18 -7.11 -33.73
N LYS A 557 26.01 -6.56 -34.94
CA LYS A 557 26.45 -5.19 -35.26
C LYS A 557 25.76 -4.16 -34.38
N HIS A 558 24.45 -4.29 -34.17
CA HIS A 558 23.71 -3.37 -33.31
C HIS A 558 24.04 -3.57 -31.82
N LEU A 559 24.18 -4.81 -31.37
CA LEU A 559 24.59 -5.12 -29.99
C LEU A 559 25.96 -4.53 -29.65
N ALA A 560 26.93 -4.59 -30.56
CA ALA A 560 28.24 -3.97 -30.34
C ALA A 560 28.15 -2.44 -30.14
N LEU A 561 27.30 -1.75 -30.91
CA LEU A 561 27.03 -0.31 -30.71
C LEU A 561 26.39 -0.04 -29.36
N LEU A 562 25.43 -0.89 -28.95
CA LEU A 562 24.74 -0.78 -27.68
C LEU A 562 25.67 -1.08 -26.49
N GLU A 563 26.55 -2.08 -26.58
CA GLU A 563 27.55 -2.38 -25.56
C GLU A 563 28.45 -1.18 -25.29
N ASN A 564 28.95 -0.54 -26.34
CA ASN A 564 29.76 0.67 -26.22
C ASN A 564 28.95 1.82 -25.57
N TYR A 565 27.72 2.04 -26.03
CA TYR A 565 26.83 3.06 -25.47
C TYR A 565 26.52 2.82 -23.98
N PHE A 566 26.20 1.59 -23.60
CA PHE A 566 25.90 1.23 -22.22
C PHE A 566 27.12 1.38 -21.31
N ASN A 567 28.31 1.00 -21.78
CA ASN A 567 29.56 1.21 -21.04
C ASN A 567 29.88 2.70 -20.89
N GLN A 568 29.74 3.50 -21.96
CA GLN A 568 29.95 4.94 -21.96
C GLN A 568 29.06 5.63 -20.90
N TRP A 569 27.76 5.31 -20.91
CA TRP A 569 26.76 5.91 -20.03
C TRP A 569 26.55 5.15 -18.72
N LYS A 570 27.48 4.27 -18.32
CA LYS A 570 27.42 3.53 -17.04
C LYS A 570 26.06 2.81 -16.83
N ILE A 571 25.47 2.26 -17.89
CA ILE A 571 24.23 1.48 -17.85
C ILE A 571 24.58 0.00 -17.82
N ASN A 572 24.09 -0.75 -16.83
CA ASN A 572 24.32 -2.19 -16.77
C ASN A 572 23.16 -2.97 -17.38
N ILE A 573 23.49 -3.92 -18.24
CA ILE A 573 22.54 -4.90 -18.77
C ILE A 573 22.67 -6.21 -18.00
N ASN A 574 21.53 -6.79 -17.64
CA ASN A 574 21.48 -8.13 -17.09
C ASN A 574 21.53 -9.15 -18.24
N VAL A 575 22.74 -9.66 -18.53
CA VAL A 575 22.97 -10.62 -19.63
C VAL A 575 22.16 -11.91 -19.43
N GLU A 576 22.04 -12.40 -18.19
CA GLU A 576 21.30 -13.64 -17.88
C GLU A 576 19.79 -13.51 -18.12
N LYS A 577 19.24 -12.30 -17.89
CA LYS A 577 17.82 -12.01 -18.14
C LYS A 577 17.53 -11.54 -19.55
N THR A 578 18.56 -11.18 -20.30
CA THR A 578 18.43 -10.80 -21.71
C THR A 578 18.09 -12.04 -22.53
N VAL A 579 17.06 -11.95 -23.36
CA VAL A 579 16.55 -13.10 -24.12
C VAL A 579 16.60 -12.82 -25.62
N ALA A 580 17.17 -13.75 -26.39
CA ALA A 580 17.09 -13.76 -27.84
C ALA A 580 16.00 -14.76 -28.31
N VAL A 581 15.15 -14.37 -29.24
CA VAL A 581 14.13 -15.25 -29.86
C VAL A 581 14.19 -15.12 -31.37
N LEU A 582 14.17 -16.26 -32.05
CA LEU A 582 14.11 -16.32 -33.52
C LEU A 582 12.71 -16.74 -33.97
N PHE A 583 11.99 -15.82 -34.61
CA PHE A 583 10.68 -16.06 -35.21
C PHE A 583 10.86 -16.56 -36.65
N THR A 584 10.74 -17.87 -36.84
CA THR A 584 10.95 -18.54 -38.13
C THR A 584 10.08 -19.79 -38.25
N LYS A 585 9.60 -20.07 -39.48
CA LYS A 585 8.96 -21.36 -39.82
C LYS A 585 9.97 -22.43 -40.23
N ARG A 586 11.24 -22.07 -40.43
CA ARG A 586 12.32 -22.96 -40.90
C ARG A 586 13.05 -23.60 -39.73
N ILE A 587 13.46 -24.86 -39.89
CA ILE A 587 14.01 -25.72 -38.83
C ILE A 587 15.56 -25.70 -38.76
N LYS A 588 16.23 -24.90 -39.59
CA LYS A 588 17.71 -24.91 -39.65
C LYS A 588 18.34 -24.35 -38.36
N PRO A 589 19.43 -24.96 -37.85
CA PRO A 589 20.18 -24.42 -36.72
C PRO A 589 20.85 -23.09 -37.09
N VAL A 590 20.80 -22.12 -36.18
CA VAL A 590 21.29 -20.75 -36.38
C VAL A 590 22.21 -20.38 -35.22
N LYS A 591 23.38 -19.82 -35.51
CA LYS A 591 24.28 -19.32 -34.47
C LYS A 591 23.59 -18.19 -33.66
N PRO A 592 23.66 -18.23 -32.32
CA PRO A 592 23.08 -17.19 -31.48
C PRO A 592 23.83 -15.85 -31.63
N PRO A 593 23.16 -14.72 -31.37
CA PRO A 593 23.84 -13.45 -31.20
C PRO A 593 24.65 -13.45 -29.90
N THR A 594 25.61 -12.53 -29.78
CA THR A 594 26.51 -12.41 -28.62
C THR A 594 26.37 -11.04 -27.98
N LEU A 595 26.33 -10.99 -26.65
CA LEU A 595 26.34 -9.77 -25.85
C LEU A 595 27.47 -9.88 -24.82
N TYR A 596 28.40 -8.92 -24.77
CA TYR A 596 29.61 -8.95 -23.94
C TYR A 596 30.36 -10.28 -24.07
N SER A 597 30.60 -10.72 -25.31
CA SER A 597 31.21 -12.01 -25.65
C SER A 597 30.47 -13.26 -25.14
N THR A 598 29.28 -13.10 -24.56
CA THR A 598 28.46 -14.21 -24.05
C THR A 598 27.38 -14.55 -25.09
N PRO A 599 27.23 -15.82 -25.51
CA PRO A 599 26.23 -16.21 -26.50
C PRO A 599 24.82 -16.23 -25.90
N LEU A 600 23.91 -15.45 -26.48
CA LEU A 600 22.50 -15.39 -26.12
C LEU A 600 21.73 -16.51 -26.82
N GLN A 601 21.60 -17.66 -26.16
CA GLN A 601 20.93 -18.83 -26.73
C GLN A 601 19.49 -18.51 -27.17
N TRP A 602 19.08 -19.05 -28.32
CA TRP A 602 17.74 -18.84 -28.85
C TRP A 602 16.68 -19.49 -27.95
N SER A 603 15.91 -18.66 -27.27
CA SER A 603 14.80 -19.12 -26.43
C SER A 603 13.57 -19.48 -27.27
N GLN A 604 12.76 -20.40 -26.75
CA GLN A 604 11.49 -20.80 -27.35
C GLN A 604 10.37 -19.79 -27.10
N SER A 605 10.49 -18.99 -26.04
CA SER A 605 9.52 -17.96 -25.70
C SER A 605 10.12 -16.85 -24.85
N THR A 606 9.54 -15.67 -24.91
CA THR A 606 9.92 -14.54 -24.06
C THR A 606 8.69 -13.75 -23.64
N LYS A 607 8.78 -13.04 -22.51
CA LYS A 607 7.74 -12.13 -22.04
C LYS A 607 8.17 -10.70 -22.37
N TYR A 608 7.32 -9.97 -23.09
CA TYR A 608 7.56 -8.59 -23.47
C TYR A 608 6.27 -7.77 -23.33
N LEU A 609 6.32 -6.63 -22.63
CA LEU A 609 5.17 -5.75 -22.37
C LEU A 609 3.93 -6.47 -21.80
N GLY A 610 4.17 -7.53 -21.02
CA GLY A 610 3.11 -8.35 -20.42
C GLY A 610 2.51 -9.43 -21.31
N LEU A 611 2.97 -9.57 -22.57
CA LEU A 611 2.60 -10.64 -23.49
C LEU A 611 3.70 -11.71 -23.55
N ILE A 612 3.31 -12.98 -23.72
CA ILE A 612 4.28 -14.07 -23.92
C ILE A 612 4.33 -14.43 -25.41
N LEU A 613 5.47 -14.18 -26.03
CA LEU A 613 5.76 -14.46 -27.43
C LEU A 613 6.44 -15.82 -27.53
N ASP A 614 5.79 -16.83 -28.08
CA ASP A 614 6.45 -18.08 -28.48
C ASP A 614 7.04 -17.96 -29.89
N LYS A 615 8.09 -18.74 -30.20
CA LYS A 615 8.79 -18.68 -31.51
C LYS A 615 7.89 -18.80 -32.74
N ASN A 616 6.74 -19.46 -32.58
CA ASN A 616 5.76 -19.72 -33.63
C ASN A 616 4.56 -18.76 -33.59
N LEU A 617 4.54 -17.83 -32.64
CA LEU A 617 3.45 -16.89 -32.36
C LEU A 617 2.08 -17.59 -32.31
N THR A 618 2.02 -18.76 -31.66
CA THR A 618 0.80 -19.54 -31.44
C THR A 618 -0.05 -18.98 -30.31
N TRP A 619 0.57 -18.21 -29.42
CA TRP A 619 -0.01 -17.58 -28.23
C TRP A 619 -0.54 -18.57 -27.19
N LYS A 620 -0.22 -19.86 -27.31
CA LYS A 620 -0.70 -20.90 -26.39
C LYS A 620 -0.19 -20.65 -24.96
N HIS A 621 1.11 -20.39 -24.80
CA HIS A 621 1.71 -20.10 -23.49
C HIS A 621 1.12 -18.84 -22.86
N HIS A 622 0.93 -17.77 -23.65
CA HIS A 622 0.27 -16.54 -23.19
C HIS A 622 -1.15 -16.79 -22.68
N ILE A 623 -1.95 -17.53 -23.45
CA ILE A 623 -3.34 -17.82 -23.10
C ILE A 623 -3.44 -18.68 -21.82
N LEU A 624 -2.57 -19.68 -21.67
CA LEU A 624 -2.51 -20.48 -20.45
C LEU A 624 -2.14 -19.64 -19.23
N HIS A 625 -1.15 -18.75 -19.38
CA HIS A 625 -0.75 -17.81 -18.33
C HIS A 625 -1.88 -16.84 -17.94
N ALA A 626 -2.57 -16.27 -18.92
CA ALA A 626 -3.71 -15.38 -18.69
C ALA A 626 -4.85 -16.11 -17.96
N ARG A 627 -5.14 -17.36 -18.34
CA ARG A 627 -6.10 -18.23 -17.65
C ARG A 627 -5.72 -18.45 -16.19
N ASP A 628 -4.45 -18.75 -15.92
CA ASP A 628 -4.01 -19.08 -14.56
C ASP A 628 -3.97 -17.83 -13.66
N LYS A 629 -3.56 -16.66 -14.20
CA LYS A 629 -3.75 -15.36 -13.54
C LYS A 629 -5.22 -15.06 -13.24
N PHE A 630 -6.10 -15.32 -14.18
CA PHE A 630 -7.55 -15.16 -13.99
C PHE A 630 -8.06 -16.06 -12.87
N ARG A 631 -7.67 -17.34 -12.85
CA ARG A 631 -8.08 -18.29 -11.80
C ARG A 631 -7.55 -17.88 -10.44
N HIS A 632 -6.32 -17.41 -10.36
CA HIS A 632 -5.75 -16.90 -9.12
C HIS A 632 -6.55 -15.69 -8.60
N ALA A 633 -6.79 -14.70 -9.45
CA ALA A 633 -7.62 -13.54 -9.09
C ALA A 633 -9.05 -13.94 -8.70
N LEU A 634 -9.64 -14.90 -9.42
CA LEU A 634 -10.96 -15.44 -9.12
C LEU A 634 -10.99 -16.10 -7.73
N ARG A 635 -9.99 -16.89 -7.36
CA ARG A 635 -9.92 -17.54 -6.02
C ARG A 635 -9.95 -16.51 -4.90
N LEU A 636 -9.25 -15.39 -5.06
CA LEU A 636 -9.22 -14.30 -4.07
C LEU A 636 -10.59 -13.64 -3.88
N ILE A 637 -11.34 -13.44 -4.97
CA ILE A 637 -12.68 -12.83 -4.91
C ILE A 637 -13.81 -13.87 -4.86
N TYR A 638 -13.48 -15.16 -4.78
CA TYR A 638 -14.46 -16.24 -4.86
C TYR A 638 -15.54 -16.14 -3.77
N PRO A 639 -15.23 -15.82 -2.49
CA PRO A 639 -16.25 -15.67 -1.46
C PRO A 639 -17.31 -14.59 -1.77
N LEU A 640 -16.94 -13.59 -2.57
CA LEU A 640 -17.83 -12.50 -2.98
C LEU A 640 -18.70 -12.86 -4.19
N ILE A 641 -18.19 -13.69 -5.12
CA ILE A 641 -18.84 -13.97 -6.40
C ILE A 641 -19.49 -15.35 -6.47
N CYS A 642 -19.25 -16.22 -5.47
CA CYS A 642 -19.76 -17.58 -5.46
C CYS A 642 -21.30 -17.64 -5.44
N ARG A 643 -21.86 -18.82 -5.72
CA ARG A 643 -23.31 -19.05 -5.76
C ARG A 643 -23.99 -18.62 -4.47
N ASN A 644 -23.39 -18.94 -3.32
CA ASN A 644 -24.00 -18.70 -2.01
C ASN A 644 -23.69 -17.32 -1.44
N SER A 645 -22.94 -16.48 -2.17
CA SER A 645 -22.71 -15.09 -1.77
C SER A 645 -24.02 -14.30 -1.78
N GLU A 646 -24.26 -13.55 -0.70
CA GLU A 646 -25.39 -12.61 -0.53
C GLU A 646 -25.33 -11.40 -1.48
N MET A 647 -24.21 -11.21 -2.19
CA MET A 647 -24.04 -10.11 -3.14
C MET A 647 -25.02 -10.25 -4.32
N ASP A 648 -25.60 -9.12 -4.74
CA ASP A 648 -26.54 -9.10 -5.86
C ASP A 648 -25.88 -9.46 -7.21
N MET A 649 -26.72 -9.82 -8.17
CA MET A 649 -26.26 -10.26 -9.49
C MET A 649 -25.52 -9.16 -10.25
N TYR A 650 -25.98 -7.90 -10.13
CA TYR A 650 -25.39 -6.75 -10.80
C TYR A 650 -23.92 -6.55 -10.37
N ASN A 651 -23.66 -6.52 -9.06
CA ASN A 651 -22.33 -6.33 -8.50
C ASN A 651 -21.41 -7.52 -8.81
N LYS A 652 -21.95 -8.74 -8.84
CA LYS A 652 -21.18 -9.92 -9.29
C LYS A 652 -20.73 -9.79 -10.76
N VAL A 653 -21.61 -9.32 -11.65
CA VAL A 653 -21.26 -9.06 -13.06
C VAL A 653 -20.26 -7.91 -13.17
N LEU A 654 -20.42 -6.85 -12.36
CA LEU A 654 -19.47 -5.74 -12.32
C LEU A 654 -18.07 -6.21 -11.90
N LEU A 655 -17.95 -7.02 -10.85
CA LEU A 655 -16.67 -7.61 -10.44
C LEU A 655 -16.04 -8.44 -11.56
N TYR A 656 -16.82 -9.26 -12.24
CA TYR A 656 -16.32 -10.01 -13.39
C TYR A 656 -15.83 -9.07 -14.51
N THR A 657 -16.64 -8.10 -14.93
CA THR A 657 -16.34 -7.24 -16.09
C THR A 657 -15.23 -6.22 -15.83
N ALA A 658 -15.08 -5.73 -14.60
CA ALA A 658 -14.11 -4.71 -14.21
C ALA A 658 -12.79 -5.30 -13.68
N VAL A 659 -12.80 -6.47 -13.03
CA VAL A 659 -11.60 -7.04 -12.40
C VAL A 659 -11.07 -8.26 -13.16
N LEU A 660 -11.94 -9.21 -13.50
CA LEU A 660 -11.50 -10.50 -14.04
C LEU A 660 -11.34 -10.47 -15.57
N ARG A 661 -12.31 -9.92 -16.31
CA ARG A 661 -12.28 -9.88 -17.78
C ARG A 661 -11.06 -9.14 -18.34
N PRO A 662 -10.59 -8.00 -17.78
CA PRO A 662 -9.39 -7.34 -18.27
C PRO A 662 -8.12 -8.20 -18.23
N ILE A 663 -8.01 -9.12 -17.27
CA ILE A 663 -6.85 -10.01 -17.14
C ILE A 663 -6.72 -10.92 -18.38
N ILE A 664 -7.85 -11.48 -18.84
CA ILE A 664 -7.87 -12.39 -19.98
C ILE A 664 -7.94 -11.66 -21.32
N SER A 665 -8.33 -10.37 -21.36
CA SER A 665 -8.41 -9.58 -22.59
C SER A 665 -7.20 -8.65 -22.83
N TYR A 666 -6.23 -8.61 -21.92
CA TYR A 666 -5.04 -7.75 -22.06
C TYR A 666 -4.27 -8.05 -23.36
N GLY A 667 -4.07 -7.03 -24.20
CA GLY A 667 -3.37 -7.13 -25.49
C GLY A 667 -4.07 -7.97 -26.55
N CYS A 668 -5.37 -8.25 -26.43
CA CYS A 668 -6.10 -9.11 -27.36
C CYS A 668 -6.16 -8.66 -28.84
N PRO A 669 -5.97 -7.37 -29.22
CA PRO A 669 -5.80 -7.02 -30.63
C PRO A 669 -4.57 -7.68 -31.26
N VAL A 670 -3.53 -7.96 -30.46
CA VAL A 670 -2.31 -8.61 -30.91
C VAL A 670 -2.51 -10.11 -31.03
N TRP A 671 -2.93 -10.82 -29.97
CA TRP A 671 -3.01 -12.29 -29.97
C TRP A 671 -4.37 -12.87 -30.37
N GLY A 672 -5.38 -12.03 -30.61
CA GLY A 672 -6.77 -12.46 -30.85
C GLY A 672 -6.96 -13.37 -32.06
N TYR A 673 -6.00 -13.39 -32.99
CA TYR A 673 -5.96 -14.30 -34.15
C TYR A 673 -5.46 -15.73 -33.82
N ALA A 674 -5.16 -16.02 -32.55
CA ALA A 674 -4.73 -17.35 -32.11
C ALA A 674 -5.73 -18.44 -32.53
N ALA A 675 -5.26 -19.69 -32.55
CA ALA A 675 -6.09 -20.83 -32.94
C ALA A 675 -7.40 -20.88 -32.14
N LYS A 676 -8.51 -21.24 -32.80
CA LYS A 676 -9.85 -21.32 -32.17
C LYS A 676 -9.83 -22.18 -30.89
N THR A 677 -9.05 -23.27 -30.89
CA THR A 677 -8.83 -24.14 -29.72
C THR A 677 -8.18 -23.41 -28.54
N ASN A 678 -7.22 -22.51 -28.79
CA ASN A 678 -6.60 -21.71 -27.74
C ASN A 678 -7.57 -20.65 -27.19
N ILE A 679 -8.28 -19.92 -28.05
CA ILE A 679 -9.29 -18.93 -27.63
C ILE A 679 -10.39 -19.59 -26.79
N LYS A 680 -10.76 -20.83 -27.11
CA LYS A 680 -11.76 -21.61 -26.37
C LYS A 680 -11.41 -21.77 -24.89
N ILE A 681 -10.11 -21.84 -24.54
CA ILE A 681 -9.66 -21.97 -23.15
C ILE A 681 -10.13 -20.78 -22.31
N LEU A 682 -9.99 -19.56 -22.82
CA LEU A 682 -10.43 -18.33 -22.13
C LEU A 682 -11.95 -18.18 -22.16
N GLU A 683 -12.59 -18.60 -23.26
CA GLU A 683 -14.04 -18.62 -23.35
C GLU A 683 -14.66 -19.57 -22.31
N VAL A 684 -14.06 -20.74 -22.07
CA VAL A 684 -14.48 -21.67 -21.00
C VAL A 684 -14.32 -21.02 -19.63
N ALA A 685 -13.25 -20.27 -19.38
CA ALA A 685 -13.07 -19.53 -18.12
C ALA A 685 -14.17 -18.48 -17.91
N GLN A 686 -14.53 -17.72 -18.95
CA GLN A 686 -15.68 -16.80 -18.92
C GLN A 686 -16.99 -17.54 -18.67
N ASN A 687 -17.27 -18.63 -19.41
CA ASN A 687 -18.49 -19.41 -19.27
C ASN A 687 -18.66 -19.99 -17.85
N SER A 688 -17.56 -20.45 -17.25
CA SER A 688 -17.56 -20.99 -15.89
C SER A 688 -17.99 -19.95 -14.85
N ILE A 689 -17.43 -18.73 -14.92
CA ILE A 689 -17.75 -17.68 -13.95
C ILE A 689 -19.17 -17.12 -14.14
N ILE A 690 -19.61 -16.85 -15.37
CA ILE A 690 -20.97 -16.32 -15.59
C ILE A 690 -22.05 -17.31 -15.14
N ARG A 691 -21.82 -18.62 -15.29
CA ARG A 691 -22.71 -19.67 -14.75
C ARG A 691 -22.71 -19.71 -13.23
N THR A 692 -21.56 -19.43 -12.62
CA THR A 692 -21.45 -19.34 -11.16
C THR A 692 -22.24 -18.15 -10.64
N ILE A 693 -22.16 -17.00 -11.32
CA ILE A 693 -22.89 -15.77 -10.99
C ILE A 693 -24.40 -15.97 -11.10
N THR A 694 -24.88 -16.57 -12.20
CA THR A 694 -26.32 -16.72 -12.47
C THR A 694 -26.95 -17.95 -11.82
N LYS A 695 -26.17 -18.79 -11.15
CA LYS A 695 -26.60 -20.11 -10.66
C LYS A 695 -27.25 -20.98 -11.75
N ALA A 696 -26.88 -20.76 -13.01
CA ALA A 696 -27.51 -21.44 -14.14
C ALA A 696 -27.25 -22.95 -14.11
N HIS A 697 -28.29 -23.72 -14.44
CA HIS A 697 -28.21 -25.17 -14.53
C HIS A 697 -27.30 -25.63 -15.68
N ARG A 698 -26.79 -26.87 -15.62
CA ARG A 698 -25.89 -27.41 -16.66
C ARG A 698 -26.50 -27.37 -18.06
N TYR A 699 -27.82 -27.55 -18.18
CA TYR A 699 -28.54 -27.55 -19.46
C TYR A 699 -28.87 -26.15 -20.01
N THR A 700 -28.74 -25.09 -19.21
CA THR A 700 -28.99 -23.72 -19.68
C THR A 700 -27.97 -23.35 -20.76
N ARG A 701 -28.42 -22.95 -21.95
CA ARG A 701 -27.52 -22.54 -23.05
C ARG A 701 -26.75 -21.25 -22.67
N ASN A 702 -25.44 -21.21 -22.94
CA ASN A 702 -24.62 -20.03 -22.67
C ASN A 702 -25.14 -18.77 -23.38
N SER A 703 -25.69 -18.92 -24.59
CA SER A 703 -26.32 -17.83 -25.35
C SER A 703 -27.41 -17.11 -24.56
N ASN A 704 -28.21 -17.84 -23.79
CA ASN A 704 -29.30 -17.27 -23.00
C ASN A 704 -28.74 -16.49 -21.79
N ILE A 705 -27.69 -17.01 -21.17
CA ILE A 705 -26.96 -16.33 -20.08
C ILE A 705 -26.36 -15.01 -20.59
N TYR A 706 -25.76 -15.03 -21.78
CA TYR A 706 -25.20 -13.85 -22.42
C TYR A 706 -26.24 -12.77 -22.68
N LYS A 707 -27.39 -13.14 -23.26
CA LYS A 707 -28.52 -12.22 -23.48
C LYS A 707 -29.03 -11.63 -22.17
N ALA A 708 -29.26 -12.46 -21.15
CA ALA A 708 -29.77 -12.03 -19.85
C ALA A 708 -28.82 -11.05 -19.14
N LEU A 709 -27.51 -11.28 -19.21
CA LEU A 709 -26.50 -10.43 -18.57
C LEU A 709 -26.03 -9.25 -19.43
N LYS A 710 -26.54 -9.10 -20.66
CA LYS A 710 -26.04 -8.14 -21.67
C LYS A 710 -24.52 -8.27 -21.88
N LEU A 711 -24.03 -9.50 -21.94
CA LEU A 711 -22.63 -9.85 -22.18
C LEU A 711 -22.46 -10.51 -23.55
N HIS A 712 -21.27 -10.39 -24.14
CA HIS A 712 -20.92 -11.08 -25.38
C HIS A 712 -20.09 -12.35 -25.10
N PRO A 713 -20.17 -13.37 -25.97
CA PRO A 713 -19.17 -14.43 -26.01
C PRO A 713 -17.76 -13.84 -26.04
N PHE A 714 -16.80 -14.48 -25.37
CA PHE A 714 -15.47 -13.91 -25.17
C PHE A 714 -14.76 -13.60 -26.50
N LYS A 715 -14.92 -14.49 -27.48
CA LYS A 715 -14.39 -14.28 -28.84
C LYS A 715 -14.89 -12.97 -29.46
N ASN A 716 -16.19 -12.71 -29.34
CA ASN A 716 -16.83 -11.53 -29.91
C ASN A 716 -16.37 -10.26 -29.17
N TYR A 717 -16.18 -10.36 -27.85
CA TYR A 717 -15.60 -9.27 -27.06
C TYR A 717 -14.17 -8.92 -27.53
N ILE A 718 -13.32 -9.92 -27.81
CA ILE A 718 -11.98 -9.70 -28.40
C ILE A 718 -12.10 -8.96 -29.75
N GLN A 719 -13.05 -9.36 -30.60
CA GLN A 719 -13.26 -8.71 -31.90
C GLN A 719 -13.68 -7.24 -31.75
N ILE A 720 -14.57 -6.93 -30.82
CA ILE A 720 -14.98 -5.55 -30.54
C ILE A 720 -13.76 -4.71 -30.12
N LEU A 721 -12.91 -5.24 -29.25
CA LEU A 721 -11.67 -4.56 -28.83
C LEU A 721 -10.68 -4.40 -29.99
N ALA A 722 -10.53 -5.43 -30.83
CA ALA A 722 -9.66 -5.37 -32.00
C ALA A 722 -10.16 -4.34 -33.03
N LYS A 723 -11.46 -4.31 -33.34
CA LYS A 723 -12.07 -3.31 -34.23
C LYS A 723 -11.79 -1.88 -33.74
N LYS A 724 -12.02 -1.62 -32.46
CA LYS A 724 -11.73 -0.30 -31.84
C LYS A 724 -10.24 0.04 -31.92
N PHE A 725 -9.36 -0.91 -31.62
CA PHE A 725 -7.93 -0.71 -31.65
C PHE A 725 -7.43 -0.36 -33.07
N PHE A 726 -7.79 -1.17 -34.08
CA PHE A 726 -7.34 -0.95 -35.45
C PHE A 726 -7.99 0.28 -36.11
N ALA A 727 -9.23 0.63 -35.76
CA ALA A 727 -9.88 1.85 -36.24
C ALA A 727 -9.23 3.12 -35.67
N ASN A 728 -8.69 3.08 -34.45
CA ASN A 728 -7.99 4.20 -33.84
C ASN A 728 -6.53 4.33 -34.28
N LEU A 729 -5.94 3.30 -34.89
CA LEU A 729 -4.52 3.25 -35.26
C LEU A 729 -4.09 4.40 -36.20
N PRO A 730 -4.89 4.80 -37.22
CA PRO A 730 -4.57 5.95 -38.07
C PRO A 730 -4.55 7.30 -37.34
N ASN A 731 -5.23 7.41 -36.19
CA ASN A 731 -5.33 8.66 -35.43
C ASN A 731 -4.12 8.89 -34.50
N ILE A 732 -3.16 7.96 -34.45
CA ILE A 732 -1.99 8.03 -33.58
C ILE A 732 -0.82 8.62 -34.35
N ASN A 733 -0.35 9.80 -33.95
CA ASN A 733 0.79 10.47 -34.56
C ASN A 733 2.12 9.80 -34.11
N ASN A 734 2.47 8.68 -34.73
CA ASN A 734 3.72 7.98 -34.52
C ASN A 734 4.25 7.44 -35.86
N ALA A 735 5.46 7.85 -36.24
CA ALA A 735 6.07 7.48 -37.51
C ALA A 735 6.10 5.96 -37.71
N ASN A 736 6.53 5.19 -36.71
CA ASN A 736 6.60 3.72 -36.78
C ASN A 736 5.22 3.05 -36.89
N LEU A 737 4.14 3.69 -36.43
CA LEU A 737 2.78 3.19 -36.60
C LEU A 737 2.18 3.53 -37.96
N MET A 738 2.47 4.71 -38.52
CA MET A 738 2.11 5.05 -39.91
C MET A 738 2.78 4.12 -40.92
N ASN A 739 3.95 3.64 -40.52
CA ASN A 739 4.83 2.73 -41.22
C ASN A 739 4.42 1.26 -41.16
N LEU A 740 3.42 0.89 -40.34
CA LEU A 740 2.88 -0.48 -40.29
C LEU A 740 2.21 -0.83 -41.63
N GLU A 741 2.57 -1.99 -42.20
CA GLU A 741 1.99 -2.49 -43.44
C GLU A 741 0.45 -2.55 -43.33
N ASN A 742 -0.23 -1.73 -44.13
CA ASN A 742 -1.67 -1.67 -44.14
C ASN A 742 -2.21 -2.82 -45.01
N TYR A 743 -2.26 -4.03 -44.47
CA TYR A 743 -2.68 -5.22 -45.22
C TYR A 743 -4.16 -5.56 -45.01
N THR A 744 -4.79 -6.05 -46.08
CA THR A 744 -6.14 -6.63 -46.03
C THR A 744 -6.06 -8.00 -45.38
N PRO A 745 -6.82 -8.28 -44.32
CA PRO A 745 -6.77 -9.59 -43.67
C PRO A 745 -7.26 -10.67 -44.65
N GLN A 746 -6.53 -11.80 -44.69
CA GLN A 746 -6.84 -12.97 -45.52
C GLN A 746 -6.93 -14.24 -44.65
N ASN A 747 -7.72 -15.23 -45.08
CA ASN A 747 -7.99 -16.45 -44.31
C ASN A 747 -6.76 -17.33 -44.06
N ASP A 748 -5.77 -17.29 -44.97
CA ASP A 748 -4.61 -18.18 -44.90
C ASP A 748 -3.46 -17.62 -44.04
N HIS A 749 -3.57 -16.36 -43.61
CA HIS A 749 -2.49 -15.66 -42.90
C HIS A 749 -2.78 -15.51 -41.40
N LYS A 750 -1.91 -16.07 -40.56
CA LYS A 750 -1.96 -15.89 -39.09
C LYS A 750 -1.32 -14.55 -38.69
N ARG A 751 -2.00 -13.44 -38.99
CA ARG A 751 -1.58 -12.07 -38.63
C ARG A 751 -2.66 -11.36 -37.78
N PRO A 752 -2.32 -10.33 -36.97
CA PRO A 752 -3.24 -9.65 -36.04
C PRO A 752 -4.62 -9.27 -36.59
N ARG A 753 -4.69 -8.61 -37.76
CA ARG A 753 -5.96 -8.19 -38.39
C ARG A 753 -6.89 -9.33 -38.80
N ARG A 754 -6.45 -10.60 -38.81
CA ARG A 754 -7.32 -11.76 -39.14
C ARG A 754 -8.55 -11.86 -38.22
N ILE A 755 -8.43 -11.41 -36.97
CA ILE A 755 -9.56 -11.41 -36.02
C ILE A 755 -10.77 -10.60 -36.51
N LEU A 756 -10.57 -9.68 -37.48
CA LEU A 756 -11.61 -8.86 -38.07
C LEU A 756 -12.48 -9.59 -39.10
N LEU A 757 -11.99 -10.68 -39.70
CA LEU A 757 -12.70 -11.45 -40.75
C LEU A 757 -13.81 -12.35 -40.23
N ASP A 758 -13.71 -12.77 -38.97
CA ASP A 758 -14.71 -13.61 -38.34
C ASP A 758 -15.96 -12.73 -38.08
N SER A 759 -16.94 -12.78 -38.98
CA SER A 759 -18.15 -11.95 -38.90
C SER A 759 -18.93 -12.21 -37.59
N TYR A 760 -19.27 -11.11 -36.91
CA TYR A 760 -20.30 -11.08 -35.89
C TYR A 760 -21.41 -10.16 -36.40
N ASN A 761 -22.57 -10.74 -36.68
CA ASN A 761 -23.80 -9.96 -36.80
C ASN A 761 -24.25 -9.67 -35.36
N PRO A 762 -24.32 -8.39 -34.94
CA PRO A 762 -24.93 -8.04 -33.67
C PRO A 762 -26.41 -8.51 -33.67
N PRO A 763 -26.94 -8.99 -32.53
CA PRO A 763 -28.36 -9.22 -32.38
C PRO A 763 -29.15 -7.91 -32.41
#